data_AF-A0A428XAQ8-F1
#
_entry.id   AF-A0A428XAQ8-F1
#
_cell.length_a   1.000
_cell.length_b   1.000
_cell.length_c   1.000
_cell.angle_alpha   90.00
_cell.angle_beta   90.00
_cell.angle_gamma   90.00
#
_symmetry.space_group_name_H-M   'P 1'
#
loop_
_entity.id
_entity.type
_entity.pdbx_description
1 polymer ?
#
loop_
_entity_poly.entity_id
_entity_poly.type
_entity_poly.pdbx_seq_one_letter_code
_entity_poly.pdbx_strand_id
1 'polypeptide(L)'
;MPAQPAEAPGWETLELARHSAEAHATFQRLMTEAHLEYLRVIEALTGRPADPARPTNPARPSDPARPSDPARPAEAARPGEAARPAQRSPAPPVTAPGPSGTAPAQSGTVPGPAGTVPAPSNAAAGRWAGSSTNRRFWPATGTDRRAEPLQLATETDSPAKPVPPATETDHPARPLPSNAATDRLLPSTTATDRLAEAFAAATGAARPAELVPAGAEALNPATGTDRPAEPLPADNETERRAGSPVEPQEPATLPTAVPAQPDRQGTTIEHTEPAELPGMAAPATPTRPAVTEPPSADPAAGLAEVDVARLTMSWAQTPLGGLAPPGLHAGPVHVVDGGSGLGAAVAAELTARGLAAGVASHPGHGGVIILGGMARPASTDEAMEAQLNALWLARNGKDRGIFVAVADTAGGRAGAWLGGLVGLVGAVGRERPSASAIAIECERGDRDPAAVAMLIADELTRGAGAQRVRIAADGTRSVGRLVSAGSGAPRERVIGPDSVVVASGEARGFCGAALVELARSTRCRLVLLGRTPLGAEPEHLAGADDEVSLMRKFAAGTGGPDGLAGMRTRARAVLAAREIRQTIDACVAAGAETRYVHADHRDADRLTAELDQVRSEWGPITGVLHCAEVSGDRHPGEKSATDADRTLSTHLAGLPALLAATAQDPLDTLVLFSSMAGRCGDLGQGTQALVGATLDRVAEAEQRRRPGCLVRSLAWDPADGEAGRPETEVVPVHARAAAFVAELAVDGPANVVLAPRSAVPDRAQPASVAVDAGTHPWLADHRPQDVAILPLAAGLGWMAAAARVREQDAVLTGVRVVRSVTTEHPQTLGVTVFGREVWLSDDAGEPCFRAGFGAPGPDRDWRPAGDPARYPGSSVYAGRPLFHGPRLHVVRSLGEIGPDGVVGTVLGARAMGWPDDNLPVDLAALDGALQLSGVWAMDEHRTVLPMGVAECRIHRWGRLPGPALCIVADGHRDDRGARCDAALVGPDGELWAELLGIEFVAPLSAR
;
A
#
# COMPACT_ATOMS: atom_id res chain seq x y z
N MET A 1 -14.43 -25.00 45.93
CA MET A 1 -13.68 -26.08 45.25
C MET A 1 -14.25 -26.26 43.86
N PRO A 2 -13.48 -26.76 42.89
CA PRO A 2 -12.01 -26.80 42.81
C PRO A 2 -11.47 -25.64 41.92
N ALA A 3 -10.18 -25.64 41.60
CA ALA A 3 -9.65 -24.78 40.53
C ALA A 3 -9.81 -25.48 39.16
N GLN A 4 -9.96 -24.71 38.09
CA GLN A 4 -9.79 -25.23 36.72
C GLN A 4 -8.29 -25.31 36.38
N PRO A 5 -7.85 -26.33 35.63
CA PRO A 5 -6.47 -26.43 35.15
C PRO A 5 -6.21 -25.41 34.03
N ALA A 6 -4.93 -25.03 33.84
CA ALA A 6 -4.53 -24.22 32.71
C ALA A 6 -4.64 -25.01 31.40
N GLU A 7 -5.24 -24.41 30.37
CA GLU A 7 -5.23 -24.96 29.02
C GLU A 7 -3.85 -24.80 28.38
N ALA A 8 -3.39 -25.82 27.66
CA ALA A 8 -2.05 -25.86 27.08
C ALA A 8 -2.04 -25.26 25.66
N PRO A 9 -1.16 -24.28 25.34
CA PRO A 9 -1.03 -23.79 23.98
C PRO A 9 -0.38 -24.86 23.09
N GLY A 10 -1.06 -25.25 22.01
CA GLY A 10 -0.55 -26.27 21.09
C GLY A 10 -1.55 -26.81 20.06
N TRP A 11 -2.86 -26.65 20.27
CA TRP A 11 -3.88 -27.10 19.31
C TRP A 11 -3.79 -26.34 17.98
N GLU A 12 -3.63 -25.01 18.03
CA GLU A 12 -3.46 -24.14 16.86
C GLU A 12 -2.19 -24.48 16.06
N THR A 13 -1.09 -24.80 16.74
CA THR A 13 0.17 -25.20 16.10
C THR A 13 0.03 -26.54 15.37
N LEU A 14 -0.76 -27.46 15.91
CA LEU A 14 -1.08 -28.75 15.27
C LEU A 14 -2.04 -28.58 14.10
N GLU A 15 -3.05 -27.71 14.20
CA GLU A 15 -3.92 -27.31 13.09
C GLU A 15 -3.14 -26.66 11.94
N LEU A 16 -2.22 -25.73 12.25
CA LEU A 16 -1.38 -25.07 11.26
C LEU A 16 -0.46 -26.07 10.53
N ALA A 17 0.13 -27.02 11.27
CA ALA A 17 0.92 -28.11 10.70
C ALA A 17 0.05 -29.05 9.83
N ARG A 18 -1.17 -29.37 10.27
CA ARG A 18 -2.14 -30.19 9.51
C ARG A 18 -2.52 -29.52 8.19
N HIS A 19 -2.95 -28.26 8.23
CA HIS A 19 -3.30 -27.50 7.02
C HIS A 19 -2.09 -27.32 6.08
N SER A 20 -0.88 -27.11 6.60
CA SER A 20 0.33 -27.06 5.77
C SER A 20 0.64 -28.40 5.09
N ALA A 21 0.41 -29.53 5.76
CA ALA A 21 0.58 -30.86 5.18
C ALA A 21 -0.50 -31.17 4.12
N GLU A 22 -1.75 -30.78 4.37
CA GLU A 22 -2.88 -30.94 3.44
C GLU A 22 -2.72 -30.07 2.18
N ALA A 23 -2.21 -28.84 2.34
CA ALA A 23 -1.82 -27.98 1.22
C ALA A 23 -0.69 -28.60 0.39
N HIS A 24 0.37 -29.10 1.04
CA HIS A 24 1.48 -29.75 0.34
C HIS A 24 1.04 -31.03 -0.40
N ALA A 25 0.19 -31.86 0.22
CA ALA A 25 -0.39 -33.04 -0.42
C ALA A 25 -1.29 -32.68 -1.62
N THR A 26 -1.99 -31.54 -1.56
CA THR A 26 -2.81 -31.02 -2.67
C THR A 26 -1.95 -30.50 -3.81
N PHE A 27 -0.86 -29.78 -3.52
CA PHE A 27 0.14 -29.39 -4.51
C PHE A 27 0.78 -30.60 -5.20
N GLN A 28 1.17 -31.64 -4.45
CA GLN A 28 1.70 -32.89 -4.98
C GLN A 28 0.72 -33.57 -5.96
N ARG A 29 -0.59 -33.60 -5.61
CA ARG A 29 -1.65 -34.12 -6.50
C ARG A 29 -1.76 -33.30 -7.78
N LEU A 30 -1.91 -31.98 -7.67
CA LEU A 30 -2.07 -31.08 -8.83
C LEU A 30 -0.85 -31.14 -9.78
N MET A 31 0.37 -31.21 -9.25
CA MET A 31 1.58 -31.41 -10.06
C MET A 31 1.61 -32.77 -10.75
N THR A 32 1.11 -33.82 -10.10
CA THR A 32 1.01 -35.17 -10.69
C THR A 32 -0.06 -35.20 -11.79
N GLU A 33 -1.22 -34.60 -11.56
CA GLU A 33 -2.32 -34.50 -12.54
C GLU A 33 -1.91 -33.67 -13.76
N ALA A 34 -1.27 -32.52 -13.56
CA ALA A 34 -0.73 -31.69 -14.65
C ALA A 34 0.36 -32.43 -15.45
N HIS A 35 1.21 -33.23 -14.80
CA HIS A 35 2.22 -34.06 -15.48
C HIS A 35 1.58 -35.22 -16.26
N LEU A 36 0.57 -35.89 -15.71
CA LEU A 36 -0.18 -36.94 -16.40
C LEU A 36 -0.95 -36.40 -17.60
N GLU A 37 -1.55 -35.21 -17.50
CA GLU A 37 -2.24 -34.58 -18.63
C GLU A 37 -1.26 -34.12 -19.71
N TYR A 38 -0.09 -33.59 -19.32
CA TYR A 38 1.01 -33.35 -20.26
C TYR A 38 1.43 -34.63 -20.99
N LEU A 39 1.57 -35.76 -20.29
CA LEU A 39 1.91 -37.05 -20.90
C LEU A 39 0.80 -37.56 -21.84
N ARG A 40 -0.48 -37.47 -21.46
CA ARG A 40 -1.64 -37.80 -22.33
C ARG A 40 -1.64 -36.96 -23.61
N VAL A 41 -1.33 -35.66 -23.51
CA VAL A 41 -1.18 -34.76 -24.67
C VAL A 41 -0.02 -35.21 -25.56
N ILE A 42 1.13 -35.61 -24.99
CA ILE A 42 2.26 -36.17 -25.75
C ILE A 42 1.88 -37.49 -26.45
N GLU A 43 1.20 -38.41 -25.78
CA GLU A 43 0.75 -39.70 -26.35
C GLU A 43 -0.27 -39.48 -27.48
N ALA A 44 -1.27 -38.62 -27.26
CA ALA A 44 -2.28 -38.26 -28.26
C ALA A 44 -1.70 -37.52 -29.48
N LEU A 45 -0.54 -36.88 -29.35
CA LEU A 45 0.20 -36.24 -30.44
C LEU A 45 1.22 -37.18 -31.13
N THR A 46 1.58 -38.31 -30.52
CA THR A 46 2.61 -39.23 -31.05
C THR A 46 2.08 -40.57 -31.57
N GLY A 47 0.80 -40.89 -31.32
CA GLY A 47 0.04 -41.83 -32.13
C GLY A 47 0.48 -43.30 -32.07
N ARG A 48 1.02 -43.76 -30.94
CA ARG A 48 1.40 -45.17 -30.72
C ARG A 48 0.52 -45.83 -29.65
N PRO A 49 -0.16 -46.96 -29.93
CA PRO A 49 -0.69 -47.81 -28.88
C PRO A 49 0.45 -48.53 -28.14
N ALA A 50 0.25 -48.81 -26.86
CA ALA A 50 1.24 -49.52 -26.02
C ALA A 50 1.10 -51.04 -26.13
N ASP A 51 2.22 -51.76 -26.24
CA ASP A 51 2.32 -53.22 -26.10
C ASP A 51 3.61 -53.56 -25.32
N PRO A 52 3.54 -54.18 -24.12
CA PRO A 52 4.66 -54.27 -23.20
C PRO A 52 5.49 -55.57 -23.34
N ALA A 53 6.35 -55.64 -24.36
CA ALA A 53 7.31 -56.75 -24.54
C ALA A 53 8.77 -56.26 -24.65
N ARG A 54 9.59 -56.56 -23.64
CA ARG A 54 11.05 -56.36 -23.64
C ARG A 54 11.75 -57.60 -24.21
N PRO A 55 12.91 -57.48 -24.88
CA PRO A 55 14.09 -58.07 -24.25
C PRO A 55 15.42 -57.29 -24.42
N THR A 56 16.23 -57.37 -23.36
CA THR A 56 17.71 -57.37 -23.28
C THR A 56 18.59 -56.56 -24.26
N ASN A 57 19.41 -55.68 -23.68
CA ASN A 57 20.59 -55.02 -24.26
C ASN A 57 21.84 -55.94 -24.30
N PRO A 58 22.65 -55.92 -25.37
CA PRO A 58 24.06 -56.34 -25.32
C PRO A 58 25.08 -55.26 -25.78
N ALA A 59 26.09 -55.03 -24.92
CA ALA A 59 27.47 -54.59 -25.20
C ALA A 59 27.77 -53.34 -26.08
N ARG A 60 28.51 -52.38 -25.49
CA ARG A 60 29.36 -51.41 -26.23
C ARG A 60 30.69 -52.05 -26.67
N PRO A 61 31.20 -51.73 -27.86
CA PRO A 61 32.64 -51.72 -28.15
C PRO A 61 33.18 -50.30 -28.42
N SER A 62 34.34 -50.01 -27.82
CA SER A 62 35.43 -49.07 -28.20
C SER A 62 35.23 -47.98 -29.29
N ASP A 63 35.60 -46.74 -28.91
CA ASP A 63 35.99 -45.62 -29.79
C ASP A 63 37.25 -45.93 -30.64
N PRO A 64 37.33 -45.41 -31.89
CA PRO A 64 38.61 -45.16 -32.54
C PRO A 64 38.72 -43.78 -33.27
N ALA A 65 39.70 -42.97 -32.83
CA ALA A 65 40.48 -41.96 -33.58
C ALA A 65 39.78 -40.84 -34.40
N ARG A 66 40.13 -39.58 -34.09
CA ARG A 66 39.97 -38.40 -34.97
C ARG A 66 41.03 -38.38 -36.10
N PRO A 67 40.68 -37.87 -37.29
CA PRO A 67 41.66 -37.29 -38.23
C PRO A 67 41.37 -35.81 -38.60
N SER A 68 42.42 -34.98 -38.48
CA SER A 68 42.77 -33.78 -39.28
C SER A 68 41.74 -32.72 -39.72
N ASP A 69 42.09 -31.45 -39.44
CA ASP A 69 41.44 -30.20 -39.86
C ASP A 69 42.20 -29.55 -41.06
N PRO A 70 41.53 -28.94 -42.08
CA PRO A 70 42.21 -28.30 -43.21
C PRO A 70 41.98 -26.77 -43.41
N ALA A 71 42.98 -25.98 -43.02
CA ALA A 71 43.40 -24.68 -43.59
C ALA A 71 42.51 -23.40 -43.52
N ARG A 72 43.21 -22.23 -43.50
CA ARG A 72 42.68 -20.84 -43.42
C ARG A 72 42.48 -20.19 -44.81
N PRO A 73 41.81 -19.02 -44.88
CA PRO A 73 42.54 -17.73 -44.98
C PRO A 73 42.12 -16.74 -43.87
N ALA A 74 43.02 -16.03 -43.16
CA ALA A 74 43.98 -14.99 -43.57
C ALA A 74 43.38 -13.57 -43.52
N GLU A 75 43.84 -12.76 -42.57
CA GLU A 75 43.35 -11.42 -42.22
C GLU A 75 44.38 -10.34 -42.63
N ALA A 76 43.95 -9.15 -43.05
CA ALA A 76 44.84 -8.13 -43.61
C ALA A 76 44.51 -6.66 -43.23
N ALA A 77 45.51 -6.01 -42.62
CA ALA A 77 45.87 -4.59 -42.64
C ALA A 77 44.83 -3.47 -42.31
N ARG A 78 45.15 -2.69 -41.27
CA ARG A 78 44.70 -1.29 -41.09
C ARG A 78 45.56 -0.31 -41.91
N PRO A 79 45.06 0.91 -42.21
CA PRO A 79 45.94 2.07 -42.34
C PRO A 79 45.43 3.37 -41.66
N GLY A 80 46.39 4.15 -41.13
CA GLY A 80 46.42 5.63 -41.28
C GLY A 80 45.72 6.53 -40.25
N GLU A 81 46.51 7.35 -39.53
CA GLU A 81 46.05 8.59 -38.87
C GLU A 81 46.08 9.79 -39.83
N ALA A 82 45.29 10.85 -39.57
CA ALA A 82 45.76 12.24 -39.57
C ALA A 82 44.71 13.28 -39.11
N ALA A 83 45.21 14.43 -38.63
CA ALA A 83 44.59 15.76 -38.53
C ALA A 83 43.54 16.06 -37.43
N ARG A 84 43.89 17.02 -36.56
CA ARG A 84 42.98 17.80 -35.68
C ARG A 84 42.42 19.03 -36.40
N PRO A 85 41.28 19.59 -35.96
CA PRO A 85 41.08 21.04 -35.88
C PRO A 85 41.10 21.55 -34.42
N ALA A 86 41.09 22.87 -34.24
CA ALA A 86 41.48 23.53 -32.98
C ALA A 86 40.32 24.03 -32.10
N GLN A 87 40.64 24.26 -30.82
CA GLN A 87 39.81 25.04 -29.88
C GLN A 87 39.59 26.48 -30.39
N ARG A 88 38.43 27.07 -30.06
CA ARG A 88 38.22 28.52 -30.08
C ARG A 88 37.40 28.97 -28.87
N SER A 89 37.85 30.05 -28.23
CA SER A 89 37.18 30.75 -27.14
C SER A 89 35.98 31.59 -27.66
N PRO A 90 35.02 31.98 -26.80
CA PRO A 90 33.77 32.62 -27.22
C PRO A 90 33.92 34.10 -27.64
N ALA A 91 32.88 34.62 -28.28
CA ALA A 91 32.73 36.00 -28.76
C ALA A 91 31.44 36.64 -28.17
N PRO A 92 31.29 37.99 -28.20
CA PRO A 92 30.45 38.73 -27.25
C PRO A 92 28.93 38.72 -27.53
N PRO A 93 28.09 39.10 -26.55
CA PRO A 93 26.63 39.06 -26.67
C PRO A 93 26.06 40.16 -27.58
N VAL A 94 24.92 39.84 -28.22
CA VAL A 94 24.10 40.81 -28.99
C VAL A 94 22.96 41.31 -28.12
N THR A 95 22.74 42.63 -28.12
CA THR A 95 21.73 43.32 -27.32
C THR A 95 20.31 43.21 -27.89
N ALA A 96 19.32 43.21 -27.00
CA ALA A 96 17.91 43.27 -27.36
C ALA A 96 17.45 44.71 -27.71
N PRO A 97 16.45 44.89 -28.60
CA PRO A 97 15.68 46.12 -28.70
C PRO A 97 14.57 46.15 -27.63
N GLY A 98 14.47 47.26 -26.91
CA GLY A 98 13.34 47.55 -26.01
C GLY A 98 12.08 48.02 -26.75
N PRO A 99 10.95 48.20 -26.04
CA PRO A 99 9.64 48.45 -26.65
C PRO A 99 9.44 49.90 -27.11
N SER A 100 8.75 50.07 -28.25
CA SER A 100 8.22 51.34 -28.73
C SER A 100 6.70 51.34 -28.57
N GLY A 101 6.15 52.31 -27.85
CA GLY A 101 4.70 52.48 -27.69
C GLY A 101 4.27 53.94 -27.87
N THR A 102 3.20 54.17 -28.63
CA THR A 102 2.41 55.41 -28.65
C THR A 102 1.02 55.12 -29.21
N ALA A 103 0.00 55.72 -28.61
CA ALA A 103 -1.34 55.81 -29.19
C ALA A 103 -1.42 56.97 -30.22
N PRO A 104 -2.53 57.08 -30.96
CA PRO A 104 -3.49 58.13 -30.60
C PRO A 104 -4.95 57.61 -30.49
N ALA A 105 -5.90 58.51 -30.22
CA ALA A 105 -7.27 58.17 -29.85
C ALA A 105 -8.34 59.09 -30.47
N GLN A 106 -9.61 58.69 -30.27
CA GLN A 106 -10.87 59.46 -30.20
C GLN A 106 -11.94 59.23 -31.30
N SER A 107 -13.19 59.02 -30.82
CA SER A 107 -14.51 59.21 -31.47
C SER A 107 -14.83 58.46 -32.77
N GLY A 108 -16.05 57.96 -33.02
CA GLY A 108 -17.30 57.87 -32.24
C GLY A 108 -18.41 57.30 -33.15
N THR A 109 -19.43 56.55 -32.68
CA THR A 109 -20.76 57.05 -32.24
C THR A 109 -21.67 55.85 -31.91
N VAL A 110 -22.77 56.05 -31.18
CA VAL A 110 -23.70 55.02 -30.61
C VAL A 110 -25.13 55.19 -31.16
N PRO A 111 -25.89 54.11 -31.42
CA PRO A 111 -27.07 53.78 -30.59
C PRO A 111 -27.35 52.27 -30.37
N GLY A 112 -28.01 51.93 -29.26
CA GLY A 112 -28.55 50.59 -28.94
C GLY A 112 -30.07 50.46 -29.16
N PRO A 113 -30.69 49.35 -28.74
CA PRO A 113 -31.60 49.36 -27.58
C PRO A 113 -31.38 48.10 -26.68
N ALA A 114 -32.19 47.69 -25.68
CA ALA A 114 -33.49 48.10 -25.15
C ALA A 114 -33.52 47.90 -23.60
N GLY A 115 -34.66 47.92 -22.92
CA GLY A 115 -34.72 47.65 -21.47
C GLY A 115 -36.06 47.11 -20.93
N THR A 116 -36.09 46.85 -19.61
CA THR A 116 -37.24 47.00 -18.66
C THR A 116 -38.58 46.28 -18.94
N VAL A 117 -39.28 45.58 -18.03
CA VAL A 117 -39.15 45.19 -16.59
C VAL A 117 -39.99 43.87 -16.39
N PRO A 118 -40.54 43.46 -15.21
CA PRO A 118 -39.96 43.12 -13.90
C PRO A 118 -40.27 41.67 -13.44
N ALA A 119 -39.63 41.21 -12.34
CA ALA A 119 -40.11 40.11 -11.48
C ALA A 119 -39.74 40.42 -9.99
N PRO A 120 -40.45 39.87 -8.98
CA PRO A 120 -40.56 40.52 -7.67
C PRO A 120 -39.57 40.11 -6.57
N SER A 121 -39.55 40.95 -5.53
CA SER A 121 -38.99 40.75 -4.19
C SER A 121 -39.75 39.65 -3.38
N ASN A 122 -39.37 39.21 -2.18
CA ASN A 122 -38.73 39.97 -1.09
C ASN A 122 -38.17 39.09 0.05
N ALA A 123 -37.24 39.63 0.85
CA ALA A 123 -36.80 39.21 2.21
C ALA A 123 -36.22 37.78 2.41
N ALA A 124 -35.18 37.56 3.23
CA ALA A 124 -34.25 38.46 3.92
C ALA A 124 -32.89 37.74 4.15
N ALA A 125 -31.79 38.48 4.29
CA ALA A 125 -30.46 37.92 4.47
C ALA A 125 -29.60 38.69 5.49
N GLY A 126 -29.00 37.96 6.45
CA GLY A 126 -27.84 38.42 7.23
C GLY A 126 -26.55 38.10 6.46
N ARG A 127 -25.60 39.04 6.41
CA ARG A 127 -24.46 38.99 5.47
C ARG A 127 -23.20 38.41 6.10
N TRP A 128 -22.55 37.50 5.36
CA TRP A 128 -21.09 37.39 5.33
C TRP A 128 -20.62 37.56 3.89
N ALA A 129 -19.55 38.33 3.69
CA ALA A 129 -18.88 38.49 2.41
C ALA A 129 -17.40 38.81 2.67
N GLY A 130 -16.50 37.93 2.22
CA GLY A 130 -15.07 38.15 2.32
C GLY A 130 -14.51 38.89 1.11
N SER A 131 -13.39 39.58 1.29
CA SER A 131 -12.53 40.02 0.19
C SER A 131 -11.07 39.96 0.64
N SER A 132 -10.24 39.23 -0.09
CA SER A 132 -8.81 39.18 0.15
C SER A 132 -8.10 40.36 -0.52
N THR A 133 -7.17 40.99 0.19
CA THR A 133 -6.08 41.75 -0.43
C THR A 133 -4.87 41.80 0.48
N ASN A 134 -3.68 41.62 -0.11
CA ASN A 134 -2.41 41.56 0.59
C ASN A 134 -1.67 42.91 0.42
N ARG A 135 -1.42 43.63 1.53
CA ARG A 135 -0.14 44.35 1.78
C ARG A 135 -0.08 45.05 3.14
N ARG A 136 1.16 45.10 3.64
CA ARG A 136 1.69 45.89 4.76
C ARG A 136 1.19 47.35 4.76
N PHE A 137 0.81 47.89 5.91
CA PHE A 137 1.27 49.22 6.38
C PHE A 137 1.03 49.39 7.90
N TRP A 138 1.80 50.29 8.53
CA TRP A 138 1.87 50.54 9.97
C TRP A 138 1.23 51.89 10.34
N PRO A 139 0.39 52.00 11.38
CA PRO A 139 -0.09 53.28 11.90
C PRO A 139 0.86 53.85 12.97
N ALA A 140 1.30 55.11 12.81
CA ALA A 140 2.24 55.74 13.73
C ALA A 140 1.78 57.12 14.24
N THR A 141 1.82 57.29 15.56
CA THR A 141 1.84 58.55 16.32
C THR A 141 2.66 58.26 17.58
N GLY A 142 3.77 58.92 17.93
CA GLY A 142 4.34 60.20 17.45
C GLY A 142 3.98 61.33 18.42
N THR A 143 4.88 62.23 18.82
CA THR A 143 6.36 62.36 18.57
C THR A 143 7.16 61.60 19.67
N ASP A 144 8.44 61.79 20.06
CA ASP A 144 9.62 62.66 19.75
C ASP A 144 10.88 61.97 20.42
N ARG A 145 12.17 62.37 20.38
CA ARG A 145 12.94 63.49 19.78
C ARG A 145 14.46 63.20 19.68
N ARG A 146 15.01 63.00 18.46
CA ARG A 146 16.46 63.17 18.07
C ARG A 146 17.51 62.25 18.76
N ALA A 147 18.63 61.84 18.16
CA ALA A 147 19.12 61.84 16.77
C ALA A 147 20.27 60.81 16.61
N GLU A 148 20.63 60.46 15.37
CA GLU A 148 21.81 59.63 15.01
C GLU A 148 23.10 60.48 14.88
N PRO A 149 24.25 60.00 14.32
CA PRO A 149 24.71 58.63 14.03
C PRO A 149 26.17 58.34 14.48
N LEU A 150 26.66 57.09 14.32
CA LEU A 150 27.85 56.73 13.49
C LEU A 150 28.23 55.23 13.56
N GLN A 151 29.25 54.83 12.77
CA GLN A 151 29.55 53.45 12.35
C GLN A 151 30.98 52.97 12.74
N LEU A 152 31.27 51.73 12.35
CA LEU A 152 32.56 51.17 11.86
C LEU A 152 33.50 50.37 12.82
N ALA A 153 33.58 49.06 12.53
CA ALA A 153 34.79 48.27 12.16
C ALA A 153 35.98 47.95 13.12
N THR A 154 36.19 46.63 13.30
CA THR A 154 37.43 45.81 13.13
C THR A 154 38.70 45.89 14.03
N GLU A 155 39.21 44.67 14.32
CA GLU A 155 40.63 44.21 14.34
C GLU A 155 41.55 44.20 15.61
N THR A 156 41.69 42.97 16.17
CA THR A 156 42.93 42.18 16.49
C THR A 156 44.04 42.56 17.51
N ASP A 157 44.30 41.56 18.40
CA ASP A 157 45.58 40.99 18.92
C ASP A 157 46.23 41.38 20.29
N SER A 158 47.23 40.56 20.70
CA SER A 158 47.74 40.21 22.06
C SER A 158 49.19 40.75 22.34
N PRO A 159 49.93 40.58 23.50
CA PRO A 159 50.28 39.28 24.17
C PRO A 159 50.77 39.27 25.69
N ALA A 160 51.32 38.12 26.17
CA ALA A 160 52.41 37.92 27.19
C ALA A 160 52.13 37.61 28.72
N LYS A 161 53.22 37.26 29.47
CA LYS A 161 53.37 36.49 30.77
C LYS A 161 54.64 36.99 31.59
N PRO A 162 55.12 36.55 32.83
CA PRO A 162 55.37 35.14 33.30
C PRO A 162 55.64 34.76 34.84
N VAL A 163 54.86 33.80 35.41
CA VAL A 163 55.28 32.65 36.31
C VAL A 163 55.84 32.94 37.78
N PRO A 164 56.45 31.99 38.60
CA PRO A 164 55.97 31.57 39.95
C PRO A 164 57.00 31.74 41.13
N PRO A 165 56.85 31.16 42.37
CA PRO A 165 57.20 29.73 42.70
C PRO A 165 56.56 29.06 43.99
N ALA A 166 56.93 27.78 44.25
CA ALA A 166 57.12 27.07 45.58
C ALA A 166 55.94 26.81 46.56
N THR A 167 55.85 25.70 47.36
CA THR A 167 56.59 24.40 47.43
C THR A 167 55.80 23.32 48.21
N GLU A 168 55.81 22.07 47.68
CA GLU A 168 56.16 20.75 48.28
C GLU A 168 55.76 20.34 49.73
N THR A 169 55.64 19.03 50.08
CA THR A 169 55.98 17.75 49.39
C THR A 169 54.68 16.95 49.02
N ASP A 170 54.55 15.62 48.82
CA ASP A 170 55.42 14.42 48.95
C ASP A 170 54.94 13.22 48.08
N HIS A 171 55.66 12.08 48.08
CA HIS A 171 55.41 10.90 47.23
C HIS A 171 55.71 9.53 47.89
N PRO A 172 55.19 8.41 47.33
CA PRO A 172 55.96 7.61 46.37
C PRO A 172 55.16 7.21 45.11
N ALA A 173 55.79 6.55 44.12
CA ALA A 173 55.23 6.40 42.77
C ALA A 173 55.61 5.10 42.02
N ARG A 174 54.86 4.84 40.92
CA ARG A 174 55.12 3.89 39.80
C ARG A 174 54.96 2.37 40.09
N PRO A 175 54.83 1.50 39.04
CA PRO A 175 54.90 1.78 37.60
C PRO A 175 53.67 1.37 36.75
N LEU A 176 53.56 1.98 35.56
CA LEU A 176 52.89 1.39 34.39
C LEU A 176 53.95 0.68 33.51
N PRO A 177 53.71 -0.55 33.02
CA PRO A 177 54.52 -1.19 31.98
C PRO A 177 54.04 -0.84 30.56
N SER A 178 54.82 -1.23 29.53
CA SER A 178 54.67 -0.79 28.13
C SER A 178 54.66 -1.94 27.10
N ASN A 179 54.44 -1.58 25.82
CA ASN A 179 54.31 -2.46 24.64
C ASN A 179 55.55 -3.33 24.27
N ALA A 180 55.33 -4.18 23.25
CA ALA A 180 56.26 -5.04 22.46
C ALA A 180 56.40 -6.50 22.95
N ALA A 181 56.56 -7.54 22.12
CA ALA A 181 56.70 -7.69 20.66
C ALA A 181 56.08 -9.06 20.22
N THR A 182 55.21 -9.19 19.21
CA THR A 182 55.44 -9.28 17.73
C THR A 182 55.50 -10.73 17.17
N ASP A 183 54.80 -10.93 16.04
CA ASP A 183 55.01 -11.90 14.93
C ASP A 183 54.03 -13.09 14.72
N ARG A 184 53.75 -13.34 13.42
CA ARG A 184 53.24 -14.56 12.72
C ARG A 184 51.78 -15.09 12.81
N LEU A 185 51.16 -15.04 11.62
CA LEU A 185 50.48 -16.12 10.86
C LEU A 185 48.95 -16.38 10.99
N LEU A 186 48.37 -16.67 9.82
CA LEU A 186 47.01 -17.17 9.55
C LEU A 186 46.93 -18.69 9.82
N PRO A 187 45.73 -19.22 10.09
CA PRO A 187 44.97 -19.94 9.04
C PRO A 187 43.55 -19.34 8.87
N SER A 188 43.10 -18.96 7.68
CA SER A 188 42.76 -19.74 6.46
C SER A 188 41.35 -20.35 6.46
N THR A 189 40.45 -19.72 5.70
CA THR A 189 39.14 -20.23 5.26
C THR A 189 39.22 -21.64 4.66
N THR A 190 38.49 -22.62 5.21
CA THR A 190 38.22 -23.94 4.58
C THR A 190 36.96 -24.62 5.14
N ALA A 191 35.81 -23.95 5.02
CA ALA A 191 34.50 -24.54 5.37
C ALA A 191 33.45 -24.27 4.29
N THR A 192 33.29 -23.01 3.87
CA THR A 192 32.24 -22.57 2.95
C THR A 192 32.50 -23.01 1.50
N ASP A 193 33.74 -22.93 1.03
CA ASP A 193 34.07 -23.14 -0.40
C ASP A 193 33.86 -24.58 -0.87
N ARG A 194 34.00 -25.57 0.03
CA ARG A 194 33.75 -26.98 -0.28
C ARG A 194 32.28 -27.31 -0.56
N LEU A 195 31.34 -26.44 -0.18
CA LEU A 195 29.94 -26.54 -0.59
C LEU A 195 29.69 -25.91 -1.97
N ALA A 196 30.49 -24.93 -2.38
CA ALA A 196 30.39 -24.30 -3.70
C ALA A 196 30.92 -25.22 -4.82
N GLU A 197 32.07 -25.87 -4.62
CA GLU A 197 32.65 -26.79 -5.61
C GLU A 197 31.76 -28.03 -5.84
N ALA A 198 31.13 -28.54 -4.78
CA ALA A 198 30.16 -29.64 -4.88
C ALA A 198 28.92 -29.29 -5.72
N PHE A 199 28.50 -28.01 -5.73
CA PHE A 199 27.35 -27.53 -6.49
C PHE A 199 27.70 -27.22 -7.96
N ALA A 200 28.92 -26.72 -8.22
CA ALA A 200 29.42 -26.48 -9.57
C ALA A 200 29.59 -27.79 -10.37
N ALA A 201 30.04 -28.86 -9.72
CA ALA A 201 30.17 -30.19 -10.33
C ALA A 201 28.82 -30.80 -10.77
N ALA A 202 27.70 -30.35 -10.19
CA ALA A 202 26.36 -30.88 -10.48
C ALA A 202 25.60 -30.13 -11.59
N THR A 203 26.08 -28.97 -12.06
CA THR A 203 25.28 -28.01 -12.85
C THR A 203 25.82 -27.68 -14.24
N GLY A 204 27.04 -28.08 -14.59
CA GLY A 204 27.47 -28.24 -15.99
C GLY A 204 27.51 -27.00 -16.90
N ALA A 205 27.45 -25.78 -16.35
CA ALA A 205 27.38 -24.53 -17.12
C ALA A 205 28.77 -23.88 -17.31
N ALA A 206 29.17 -23.68 -18.56
CA ALA A 206 30.44 -23.01 -18.89
C ALA A 206 30.34 -21.48 -18.72
N ARG A 207 31.43 -20.83 -18.28
CA ARG A 207 31.55 -19.37 -18.22
C ARG A 207 32.20 -18.81 -19.50
N PRO A 208 31.67 -17.72 -20.08
CA PRO A 208 32.43 -16.87 -21.00
C PRO A 208 33.63 -16.23 -20.29
N ALA A 209 34.67 -15.85 -21.04
CA ALA A 209 35.87 -15.21 -20.52
C ALA A 209 35.91 -13.72 -20.84
N GLU A 210 36.28 -12.88 -19.86
CA GLU A 210 36.73 -11.50 -20.09
C GLU A 210 38.25 -11.44 -20.22
N LEU A 211 38.75 -10.51 -21.03
CA LEU A 211 40.18 -10.29 -21.26
C LEU A 211 40.74 -9.26 -20.26
N VAL A 212 41.88 -9.58 -19.65
CA VAL A 212 42.79 -8.59 -19.03
C VAL A 212 44.16 -8.70 -19.71
N PRO A 213 44.75 -7.61 -20.22
CA PRO A 213 45.95 -7.68 -21.06
C PRO A 213 47.28 -7.78 -20.30
N ALA A 214 48.05 -8.81 -20.63
CA ALA A 214 49.51 -8.87 -20.86
C ALA A 214 50.50 -8.10 -19.95
N GLY A 215 51.54 -8.81 -19.45
CA GLY A 215 52.65 -8.15 -18.74
C GLY A 215 53.86 -8.99 -18.28
N ALA A 216 54.41 -9.90 -19.10
CA ALA A 216 55.74 -10.56 -18.91
C ALA A 216 55.91 -11.46 -17.63
N GLU A 217 56.88 -12.40 -17.51
CA GLU A 217 57.76 -13.06 -18.49
C GLU A 217 58.17 -14.49 -18.04
N ALA A 218 58.29 -15.40 -19.02
CA ALA A 218 59.30 -16.47 -19.14
C ALA A 218 59.46 -17.67 -18.12
N LEU A 219 59.61 -18.86 -18.73
CA LEU A 219 60.50 -19.98 -18.36
C LEU A 219 60.21 -20.87 -17.12
N ASN A 220 59.38 -21.89 -17.36
CA ASN A 220 59.67 -23.36 -17.26
C ASN A 220 61.17 -23.77 -17.05
N PRO A 221 61.53 -24.97 -16.50
CA PRO A 221 60.74 -26.21 -16.56
C PRO A 221 60.87 -27.27 -15.42
N ALA A 222 60.17 -28.40 -15.63
CA ALA A 222 60.59 -29.79 -15.38
C ALA A 222 60.23 -30.52 -14.04
N THR A 223 59.45 -31.61 -14.21
CA THR A 223 59.65 -33.02 -13.77
C THR A 223 60.05 -33.38 -12.32
N GLY A 224 59.55 -34.48 -11.72
CA GLY A 224 58.56 -35.48 -12.21
C GLY A 224 58.58 -36.83 -11.47
N THR A 225 57.71 -37.76 -11.91
CA THR A 225 57.74 -39.25 -11.77
C THR A 225 57.72 -39.94 -10.39
N ASP A 226 56.64 -40.71 -10.18
CA ASP A 226 56.52 -42.10 -9.65
C ASP A 226 56.93 -42.54 -8.22
N ARG A 227 55.88 -42.95 -7.47
CA ARG A 227 55.59 -44.30 -6.90
C ARG A 227 56.75 -45.27 -6.60
N PRO A 228 56.72 -45.99 -5.45
CA PRO A 228 55.79 -47.13 -5.28
C PRO A 228 55.03 -47.17 -3.93
N ALA A 229 54.80 -48.35 -3.31
CA ALA A 229 53.65 -48.64 -2.44
C ALA A 229 53.93 -49.47 -1.15
N GLU A 230 52.88 -49.61 -0.32
CA GLU A 230 52.70 -50.50 0.86
C GLU A 230 53.55 -50.24 2.14
N PRO A 231 53.16 -50.76 3.34
CA PRO A 231 51.89 -51.39 3.76
C PRO A 231 51.24 -50.77 5.05
N LEU A 232 50.17 -51.40 5.56
CA LEU A 232 49.65 -51.24 6.94
C LEU A 232 50.49 -52.05 7.95
N PRO A 233 50.44 -51.74 9.27
CA PRO A 233 49.61 -52.53 10.19
C PRO A 233 48.90 -51.68 11.30
N ALA A 234 48.25 -52.36 12.25
CA ALA A 234 47.47 -51.78 13.37
C ALA A 234 48.03 -52.24 14.75
N ASP A 235 47.43 -51.77 15.87
CA ASP A 235 47.14 -52.65 17.02
C ASP A 235 46.27 -52.02 18.13
N ASN A 236 45.69 -52.91 18.97
CA ASN A 236 44.88 -52.72 20.19
C ASN A 236 43.47 -52.09 20.02
N GLU A 237 42.33 -52.70 20.41
CA GLU A 237 41.94 -53.55 21.57
C GLU A 237 41.86 -52.81 22.93
N THR A 238 40.88 -53.05 23.82
CA THR A 238 39.72 -54.00 23.90
C THR A 238 38.54 -53.30 24.63
N GLU A 239 37.37 -53.84 25.06
CA GLU A 239 36.82 -55.20 25.27
C GLU A 239 35.30 -55.30 24.93
N ARG A 240 34.90 -56.41 24.29
CA ARG A 240 33.78 -57.37 24.59
C ARG A 240 32.32 -56.87 24.88
N ARG A 241 31.24 -57.60 24.51
CA ARG A 241 31.10 -58.91 23.79
C ARG A 241 29.71 -59.13 23.14
N ALA A 242 29.73 -59.60 21.88
CA ALA A 242 28.90 -60.61 21.19
C ALA A 242 27.44 -60.95 21.56
N GLY A 243 26.57 -61.13 20.54
CA GLY A 243 25.30 -61.88 20.62
C GLY A 243 24.33 -61.73 19.43
N SER A 244 24.47 -62.55 18.37
CA SER A 244 23.55 -62.64 17.21
C SER A 244 22.79 -64.00 17.22
N PRO A 245 21.94 -64.38 16.23
CA PRO A 245 21.15 -63.65 15.20
C PRO A 245 19.66 -64.12 15.14
N VAL A 246 18.88 -63.75 14.11
CA VAL A 246 17.99 -64.61 13.26
C VAL A 246 17.12 -63.76 12.31
N GLU A 247 16.66 -64.34 11.20
CA GLU A 247 15.96 -63.70 10.06
C GLU A 247 14.44 -64.14 9.95
N PRO A 248 13.66 -64.02 8.85
CA PRO A 248 12.30 -63.45 8.94
C PRO A 248 11.13 -64.44 8.72
N GLN A 249 9.91 -64.08 9.19
CA GLN A 249 8.63 -64.65 8.74
C GLN A 249 7.46 -63.64 8.77
N GLU A 250 6.65 -63.66 7.71
CA GLU A 250 5.22 -63.22 7.67
C GLU A 250 4.29 -64.41 8.04
N PRO A 251 2.94 -64.28 8.14
CA PRO A 251 2.05 -63.12 8.36
C PRO A 251 0.99 -63.35 9.49
N ALA A 252 -0.02 -62.45 9.57
CA ALA A 252 -1.46 -62.73 9.82
C ALA A 252 -2.19 -62.29 11.14
N THR A 253 -3.22 -61.44 10.94
CA THR A 253 -4.58 -61.40 11.54
C THR A 253 -4.88 -61.26 13.05
N LEU A 254 -5.60 -60.17 13.39
CA LEU A 254 -6.72 -60.05 14.38
C LEU A 254 -6.40 -60.29 15.90
N PRO A 255 -7.32 -60.10 16.89
CA PRO A 255 -8.75 -59.68 16.89
C PRO A 255 -9.13 -58.55 17.91
N THR A 256 -10.44 -58.37 18.16
CA THR A 256 -11.15 -57.42 19.08
C THR A 256 -11.36 -57.91 20.53
N ALA A 257 -11.56 -57.02 21.53
CA ALA A 257 -12.69 -57.03 22.52
C ALA A 257 -12.64 -56.02 23.72
N VAL A 258 -13.74 -55.26 23.94
CA VAL A 258 -14.64 -55.11 25.15
C VAL A 258 -14.06 -55.35 26.57
N PRO A 259 -14.21 -54.45 27.61
CA PRO A 259 -15.46 -54.19 28.42
C PRO A 259 -15.61 -52.75 29.05
N ALA A 260 -16.59 -52.33 29.89
CA ALA A 260 -18.05 -52.62 30.09
C ALA A 260 -18.74 -51.55 31.05
N GLN A 261 -20.07 -51.69 31.26
CA GLN A 261 -21.10 -50.85 31.98
C GLN A 261 -20.90 -50.64 33.53
N PRO A 262 -21.67 -49.78 34.29
CA PRO A 262 -23.16 -49.87 34.48
C PRO A 262 -24.04 -48.58 34.80
N ASP A 263 -25.30 -48.60 34.35
CA ASP A 263 -26.64 -48.34 35.01
C ASP A 263 -26.88 -47.39 36.23
N ARG A 264 -28.08 -46.82 36.55
CA ARG A 264 -29.39 -46.48 35.88
C ARG A 264 -30.38 -45.76 36.87
N GLN A 265 -31.55 -45.27 36.37
CA GLN A 265 -32.82 -44.79 37.04
C GLN A 265 -33.14 -43.27 36.85
N GLY A 266 -34.38 -42.78 36.64
CA GLY A 266 -35.67 -43.41 36.27
C GLY A 266 -36.94 -42.52 36.39
N THR A 267 -37.95 -42.68 35.50
CA THR A 267 -39.40 -42.25 35.58
C THR A 267 -39.73 -40.73 35.58
N THR A 268 -40.89 -40.17 35.16
CA THR A 268 -42.25 -40.68 34.77
C THR A 268 -43.08 -39.67 33.92
N ILE A 269 -44.01 -40.13 33.03
CA ILE A 269 -45.36 -39.53 32.69
C ILE A 269 -45.41 -38.17 31.88
N GLU A 270 -46.36 -37.84 30.96
CA GLU A 270 -47.50 -38.56 30.31
C GLU A 270 -48.03 -37.98 28.95
N HIS A 271 -49.25 -37.40 28.85
CA HIS A 271 -50.04 -37.02 27.64
C HIS A 271 -49.87 -35.52 27.18
N THR A 272 -50.32 -35.00 26.01
CA THR A 272 -51.45 -35.37 25.10
C THR A 272 -51.24 -34.89 23.63
N GLU A 273 -51.94 -35.52 22.68
CA GLU A 273 -52.12 -35.18 21.23
C GLU A 273 -53.37 -34.24 21.03
N PRO A 274 -54.02 -33.98 19.84
CA PRO A 274 -53.81 -34.49 18.46
C PRO A 274 -53.92 -33.49 17.26
N ALA A 275 -53.52 -33.98 16.06
CA ALA A 275 -54.19 -33.81 14.74
C ALA A 275 -54.21 -32.42 14.01
N GLU A 276 -54.48 -32.30 12.69
CA GLU A 276 -55.10 -33.23 11.72
C GLU A 276 -54.28 -33.58 10.43
N LEU A 277 -54.67 -34.74 9.87
CA LEU A 277 -54.25 -35.42 8.62
C LEU A 277 -55.20 -35.01 7.44
N PRO A 278 -55.18 -35.59 6.21
CA PRO A 278 -54.38 -36.69 5.61
C PRO A 278 -53.64 -36.25 4.32
N GLY A 279 -52.92 -37.07 3.51
CA GLY A 279 -52.91 -38.53 3.32
C GLY A 279 -53.92 -38.97 2.23
N MET A 280 -53.71 -40.03 1.43
CA MET A 280 -52.56 -40.94 1.26
C MET A 280 -52.80 -41.81 -0.01
N ALA A 281 -51.77 -42.08 -0.82
CA ALA A 281 -51.83 -43.13 -1.86
C ALA A 281 -50.42 -43.65 -2.21
N ALA A 282 -50.31 -44.94 -2.55
CA ALA A 282 -49.07 -45.63 -2.94
C ALA A 282 -49.34 -46.59 -4.13
N PRO A 283 -48.42 -47.50 -4.49
CA PRO A 283 -47.35 -47.22 -5.46
C PRO A 283 -47.56 -47.93 -6.81
N ALA A 284 -46.87 -47.48 -7.87
CA ALA A 284 -46.83 -48.15 -9.16
C ALA A 284 -45.42 -48.12 -9.77
N THR A 285 -44.98 -49.26 -10.31
CA THR A 285 -43.62 -49.51 -10.85
C THR A 285 -43.74 -50.28 -12.16
N PRO A 286 -42.85 -50.11 -13.15
CA PRO A 286 -42.31 -48.86 -13.68
C PRO A 286 -42.64 -48.69 -15.18
N THR A 287 -43.10 -47.53 -15.63
CA THR A 287 -43.24 -47.22 -17.06
C THR A 287 -42.06 -46.39 -17.57
N ARG A 288 -41.38 -46.87 -18.61
CA ARG A 288 -40.21 -46.21 -19.21
C ARG A 288 -40.62 -44.87 -19.84
N PRO A 289 -40.06 -43.72 -19.41
CA PRO A 289 -40.37 -42.43 -20.02
C PRO A 289 -40.04 -42.39 -21.51
N ALA A 290 -40.82 -41.61 -22.27
CA ALA A 290 -40.47 -41.23 -23.63
C ALA A 290 -39.32 -40.20 -23.60
N VAL A 291 -38.71 -39.94 -24.78
CA VAL A 291 -37.75 -38.85 -24.93
C VAL A 291 -38.48 -37.52 -24.81
N THR A 292 -38.39 -36.88 -23.65
CA THR A 292 -38.64 -35.45 -23.51
C THR A 292 -37.42 -34.69 -24.00
N GLU A 293 -37.62 -33.70 -24.86
CA GLU A 293 -36.59 -32.71 -25.18
C GLU A 293 -36.13 -32.01 -23.88
N PRO A 294 -34.85 -31.60 -23.77
CA PRO A 294 -34.40 -30.83 -22.62
C PRO A 294 -35.19 -29.51 -22.57
N PRO A 295 -35.66 -29.06 -21.39
CA PRO A 295 -36.36 -27.80 -21.28
C PRO A 295 -35.43 -26.68 -21.76
N SER A 296 -35.95 -25.78 -22.60
CA SER A 296 -35.22 -24.57 -22.99
C SER A 296 -35.01 -23.69 -21.76
N ALA A 297 -33.84 -23.80 -21.14
CA ALA A 297 -33.44 -22.95 -20.04
C ALA A 297 -33.35 -21.51 -20.55
N ASP A 298 -34.29 -20.66 -20.14
CA ASP A 298 -34.22 -19.22 -20.37
C ASP A 298 -33.00 -18.68 -19.60
N PRO A 299 -31.96 -18.15 -20.29
CA PRO A 299 -30.75 -17.68 -19.62
C PRO A 299 -31.01 -16.54 -18.65
N ALA A 300 -32.12 -15.81 -18.77
CA ALA A 300 -32.48 -14.72 -17.86
C ALA A 300 -32.89 -15.21 -16.47
N ALA A 301 -33.38 -16.45 -16.33
CA ALA A 301 -33.96 -16.95 -15.08
C ALA A 301 -32.92 -17.38 -14.01
N GLY A 302 -31.64 -17.53 -14.39
CA GLY A 302 -30.56 -17.96 -13.50
C GLY A 302 -29.78 -16.84 -12.82
N LEU A 303 -30.02 -15.58 -13.20
CA LEU A 303 -29.22 -14.43 -12.75
C LEU A 303 -29.91 -13.71 -11.59
N ALA A 304 -29.72 -14.21 -10.38
CA ALA A 304 -29.88 -13.39 -9.19
C ALA A 304 -28.93 -12.18 -9.27
N GLU A 305 -29.42 -10.98 -9.00
CA GLU A 305 -28.68 -9.73 -9.22
C GLU A 305 -27.35 -9.72 -8.46
N VAL A 306 -26.23 -9.75 -9.18
CA VAL A 306 -24.90 -9.57 -8.59
C VAL A 306 -24.77 -8.11 -8.20
N ASP A 307 -24.87 -7.83 -6.91
CA ASP A 307 -24.88 -6.50 -6.31
C ASP A 307 -23.48 -5.84 -6.40
N VAL A 308 -23.22 -5.20 -7.56
CA VAL A 308 -21.97 -4.50 -7.85
C VAL A 308 -21.87 -3.23 -7.00
N ALA A 309 -20.93 -3.23 -6.07
CA ALA A 309 -20.58 -2.07 -5.27
C ALA A 309 -19.87 -1.02 -6.13
N ARG A 310 -20.39 0.20 -6.09
CA ARG A 310 -19.70 1.42 -6.54
C ARG A 310 -18.83 1.93 -5.40
N LEU A 311 -17.52 1.98 -5.60
CA LEU A 311 -16.57 2.49 -4.59
C LEU A 311 -15.70 3.61 -5.17
N THR A 312 -15.19 4.51 -4.32
CA THR A 312 -14.26 5.57 -4.72
C THR A 312 -13.23 5.87 -3.63
N MET A 313 -12.15 6.55 -3.99
CA MET A 313 -11.12 7.00 -3.03
C MET A 313 -11.51 8.38 -2.46
N SER A 314 -12.10 8.39 -1.26
CA SER A 314 -12.33 9.61 -0.49
C SER A 314 -11.01 10.11 0.12
N TRP A 315 -10.85 11.43 0.24
CA TRP A 315 -9.65 12.07 0.78
C TRP A 315 -10.03 13.01 1.92
N ALA A 316 -9.71 12.58 3.14
CA ALA A 316 -10.10 13.26 4.37
C ALA A 316 -8.95 14.12 4.91
N GLN A 317 -9.19 15.43 5.12
CA GLN A 317 -8.21 16.30 5.78
C GLN A 317 -7.91 15.79 7.20
N THR A 318 -6.67 15.37 7.40
CA THR A 318 -6.25 14.61 8.60
C THR A 318 -4.88 15.10 9.05
N PRO A 319 -4.77 15.84 10.18
CA PRO A 319 -3.50 16.24 10.77
C PRO A 319 -2.56 15.07 11.05
N LEU A 320 -1.31 15.36 11.37
CA LEU A 320 -0.37 14.35 11.89
C LEU A 320 -0.88 13.82 13.24
N GLY A 321 -0.76 12.50 13.43
CA GLY A 321 -1.31 11.77 14.57
C GLY A 321 -0.29 11.35 15.64
N GLY A 322 0.99 11.70 15.47
CA GLY A 322 2.03 11.45 16.47
C GLY A 322 2.48 9.99 16.61
N LEU A 323 2.20 9.15 15.61
CA LEU A 323 2.71 7.77 15.53
C LEU A 323 3.46 7.56 14.22
N ALA A 324 4.51 6.75 14.28
CA ALA A 324 5.27 6.24 13.15
C ALA A 324 4.63 4.94 12.59
N PRO A 325 4.97 4.52 11.36
CA PRO A 325 4.65 3.18 10.87
C PRO A 325 5.57 2.12 11.53
N PRO A 326 5.08 0.89 11.76
CA PRO A 326 5.91 -0.20 12.27
C PRO A 326 7.14 -0.46 11.39
N GLY A 327 8.25 -0.86 12.01
CA GLY A 327 9.47 -1.17 11.29
C GLY A 327 10.33 0.03 10.88
N LEU A 328 9.89 1.29 11.09
CA LEU A 328 10.69 2.50 10.85
C LEU A 328 12.02 2.47 11.63
N HIS A 329 11.97 2.01 12.89
CA HIS A 329 13.12 1.93 13.79
C HIS A 329 13.83 0.56 13.78
N ALA A 330 13.39 -0.40 12.94
CA ALA A 330 13.90 -1.78 12.94
C ALA A 330 15.25 -1.98 12.23
N GLY A 331 15.83 -0.91 11.65
CA GLY A 331 17.09 -0.97 10.92
C GLY A 331 17.39 0.35 10.19
N PRO A 332 18.43 0.38 9.34
CA PRO A 332 18.75 1.56 8.54
C PRO A 332 17.69 1.84 7.47
N VAL A 333 17.55 3.12 7.10
CA VAL A 333 16.59 3.59 6.09
C VAL A 333 17.34 4.05 4.85
N HIS A 334 17.19 3.30 3.75
CA HIS A 334 17.85 3.55 2.47
C HIS A 334 17.01 4.48 1.61
N VAL A 335 17.51 5.68 1.32
CA VAL A 335 16.84 6.70 0.51
C VAL A 335 17.34 6.63 -0.93
N VAL A 336 16.49 6.18 -1.85
CA VAL A 336 16.77 6.08 -3.28
C VAL A 336 16.28 7.37 -3.96
N ASP A 337 17.20 8.30 -4.23
CA ASP A 337 16.88 9.64 -4.76
C ASP A 337 16.13 9.62 -6.10
N GLY A 338 16.50 8.71 -7.00
CA GLY A 338 15.85 8.52 -8.30
C GLY A 338 15.88 9.72 -9.26
N GLY A 339 16.78 10.69 -9.05
CA GLY A 339 16.85 11.91 -9.87
C GLY A 339 15.98 13.06 -9.35
N SER A 340 15.39 12.93 -8.16
CA SER A 340 14.59 13.99 -7.55
C SER A 340 15.42 15.15 -6.98
N GLY A 341 16.68 14.89 -6.61
CA GLY A 341 17.53 15.86 -5.91
C GLY A 341 17.04 16.16 -4.49
N LEU A 342 16.30 15.23 -3.88
CA LEU A 342 15.75 15.33 -2.52
C LEU A 342 16.42 14.39 -1.53
N GLY A 343 17.08 13.33 -1.99
CA GLY A 343 17.53 12.21 -1.15
C GLY A 343 18.47 12.60 -0.02
N ALA A 344 19.40 13.52 -0.27
CA ALA A 344 20.31 14.03 0.76
C ALA A 344 19.57 14.84 1.85
N ALA A 345 18.56 15.63 1.47
CA ALA A 345 17.73 16.39 2.40
C ALA A 345 16.83 15.45 3.22
N VAL A 346 16.17 14.48 2.58
CA VAL A 346 15.32 13.48 3.26
C VAL A 346 16.15 12.64 4.24
N ALA A 347 17.35 12.18 3.85
CA ALA A 347 18.24 11.45 4.76
C ALA A 347 18.69 12.32 5.96
N ALA A 348 18.99 13.60 5.74
CA ALA A 348 19.37 14.53 6.81
C ALA A 348 18.20 14.79 7.78
N GLU A 349 16.99 15.04 7.28
CA GLU A 349 15.78 15.27 8.09
C GLU A 349 15.41 14.04 8.93
N LEU A 350 15.56 12.84 8.38
CA LEU A 350 15.35 11.59 9.13
C LEU A 350 16.45 11.37 10.18
N THR A 351 17.72 11.69 9.86
CA THR A 351 18.84 11.61 10.81
C THR A 351 18.70 12.61 11.95
N ALA A 352 18.22 13.82 11.68
CA ALA A 352 17.89 14.82 12.70
C ALA A 352 16.76 14.36 13.65
N ARG A 353 15.89 13.45 13.19
CA ARG A 353 14.85 12.76 14.00
C ARG A 353 15.34 11.43 14.61
N GLY A 354 16.66 11.19 14.63
CA GLY A 354 17.28 10.05 15.30
C GLY A 354 17.29 8.73 14.52
N LEU A 355 16.92 8.75 13.23
CA LEU A 355 16.89 7.55 12.39
C LEU A 355 18.23 7.31 11.69
N ALA A 356 18.62 6.04 11.55
CA ALA A 356 19.81 5.64 10.79
C ALA A 356 19.56 5.70 9.26
N ALA A 357 19.40 6.90 8.71
CA ALA A 357 19.06 7.13 7.30
C ALA A 357 20.28 7.47 6.43
N GLY A 358 20.25 7.05 5.16
CA GLY A 358 21.33 7.35 4.20
C GLY A 358 20.90 7.17 2.74
N VAL A 359 21.54 7.90 1.83
CA VAL A 359 21.26 7.81 0.39
C VAL A 359 21.94 6.57 -0.21
N ALA A 360 21.20 5.77 -0.97
CA ALA A 360 21.72 4.57 -1.61
C ALA A 360 21.09 4.33 -3.00
N SER A 361 21.89 3.96 -3.99
CA SER A 361 21.40 3.53 -5.32
C SER A 361 20.94 2.07 -5.32
N HIS A 362 21.50 1.25 -4.43
CA HIS A 362 21.16 -0.15 -4.22
C HIS A 362 20.90 -0.34 -2.73
N PRO A 363 19.63 -0.43 -2.27
CA PRO A 363 19.34 -0.57 -0.85
C PRO A 363 19.86 -1.90 -0.30
N GLY A 364 20.38 -1.86 0.93
CA GLY A 364 20.74 -3.06 1.69
C GLY A 364 19.52 -3.68 2.39
N HIS A 365 19.76 -4.45 3.45
CA HIS A 365 18.69 -4.77 4.39
C HIS A 365 18.31 -3.51 5.19
N GLY A 366 17.01 -3.29 5.39
CA GLY A 366 16.49 -2.14 6.16
C GLY A 366 15.05 -1.81 5.81
N GLY A 367 14.73 -0.51 5.85
CA GLY A 367 13.60 0.09 5.16
C GLY A 367 14.06 0.87 3.92
N VAL A 368 13.17 1.11 2.96
CA VAL A 368 13.47 1.77 1.68
C VAL A 368 12.50 2.93 1.42
N ILE A 369 13.02 4.08 0.98
CA ILE A 369 12.25 5.24 0.53
C ILE A 369 12.63 5.54 -0.92
N ILE A 370 11.68 5.43 -1.84
CA ILE A 370 11.85 5.69 -3.27
C ILE A 370 11.33 7.09 -3.59
N LEU A 371 12.24 7.98 -3.98
CA LEU A 371 11.95 9.38 -4.31
C LEU A 371 11.92 9.66 -5.82
N GLY A 372 12.09 8.65 -6.69
CA GLY A 372 12.06 8.83 -8.15
C GLY A 372 10.77 9.47 -8.68
N GLY A 373 9.64 9.27 -8.00
CA GLY A 373 8.38 9.97 -8.32
C GLY A 373 8.39 11.47 -8.01
N MET A 374 9.41 11.99 -7.33
CA MET A 374 9.59 13.42 -7.06
C MET A 374 10.55 14.10 -8.06
N ALA A 375 11.06 13.36 -9.05
CA ALA A 375 11.68 13.94 -10.23
C ALA A 375 10.65 14.78 -11.02
N ARG A 376 11.12 15.68 -11.89
CA ARG A 376 10.28 16.45 -12.81
C ARG A 376 10.51 15.93 -14.25
N PRO A 377 9.89 14.81 -14.66
CA PRO A 377 10.12 14.22 -15.98
C PRO A 377 9.65 15.15 -17.10
N ALA A 378 10.44 15.25 -18.17
CA ALA A 378 10.12 16.01 -19.38
C ALA A 378 9.19 15.25 -20.34
N SER A 379 9.14 13.92 -20.24
CA SER A 379 8.35 13.04 -21.11
C SER A 379 7.51 12.02 -20.32
N THR A 380 6.64 11.28 -21.02
CA THR A 380 5.96 10.11 -20.42
C THR A 380 6.92 8.95 -20.24
N ASP A 381 7.95 8.84 -21.08
CA ASP A 381 8.91 7.73 -21.07
C ASP A 381 9.84 7.82 -19.86
N GLU A 382 10.34 9.02 -19.53
CA GLU A 382 11.11 9.27 -18.29
C GLU A 382 10.29 8.94 -17.03
N ALA A 383 8.98 9.25 -17.05
CA ALA A 383 8.09 8.87 -15.97
C ALA A 383 7.93 7.33 -15.90
N MET A 384 7.84 6.65 -17.05
CA MET A 384 7.74 5.19 -17.14
C MET A 384 9.01 4.49 -16.63
N GLU A 385 10.19 4.99 -16.97
CA GLU A 385 11.47 4.50 -16.45
C GLU A 385 11.54 4.61 -14.93
N ALA A 386 11.08 5.73 -14.34
CA ALA A 386 10.99 5.87 -12.89
C ALA A 386 10.08 4.80 -12.25
N GLN A 387 8.97 4.43 -12.92
CA GLN A 387 8.08 3.36 -12.45
C GLN A 387 8.72 1.97 -12.57
N LEU A 388 9.42 1.69 -13.68
CA LEU A 388 10.15 0.44 -13.90
C LEU A 388 11.26 0.23 -12.86
N ASN A 389 12.00 1.29 -12.53
CA ASN A 389 13.00 1.27 -11.46
C ASN A 389 12.36 0.99 -10.09
N ALA A 390 11.21 1.61 -9.78
CA ALA A 390 10.48 1.32 -8.54
C ALA A 390 9.97 -0.14 -8.48
N LEU A 391 9.46 -0.69 -9.59
CA LEU A 391 9.04 -2.08 -9.69
C LEU A 391 10.23 -3.06 -9.53
N TRP A 392 11.39 -2.72 -10.06
CA TRP A 392 12.61 -3.50 -9.87
C TRP A 392 13.04 -3.52 -8.39
N LEU A 393 13.02 -2.37 -7.71
CA LEU A 393 13.30 -2.28 -6.27
C LEU A 393 12.29 -3.08 -5.44
N ALA A 394 10.99 -3.00 -5.76
CA ALA A 394 9.95 -3.79 -5.10
C ALA A 394 10.14 -5.32 -5.27
N ARG A 395 10.67 -5.77 -6.41
CA ARG A 395 10.94 -7.21 -6.67
C ARG A 395 12.26 -7.73 -6.10
N ASN A 396 13.28 -6.87 -5.92
CA ASN A 396 14.63 -7.29 -5.53
C ASN A 396 15.05 -6.88 -4.11
N GLY A 397 14.35 -5.92 -3.48
CA GLY A 397 14.59 -5.51 -2.09
C GLY A 397 14.30 -6.64 -1.09
N LYS A 398 15.03 -6.67 0.03
CA LYS A 398 15.04 -7.78 1.02
C LYS A 398 14.52 -7.32 2.38
N ASP A 399 13.48 -6.48 2.34
CA ASP A 399 13.22 -5.50 3.39
C ASP A 399 12.32 -6.05 4.49
N ARG A 400 12.57 -5.63 5.73
CA ARG A 400 11.85 -6.04 6.95
C ARG A 400 11.40 -4.85 7.82
N GLY A 401 11.45 -3.64 7.26
CA GLY A 401 11.07 -2.40 7.94
C GLY A 401 9.91 -1.70 7.23
N ILE A 402 10.23 -0.69 6.41
CA ILE A 402 9.26 0.08 5.63
C ILE A 402 9.54 0.02 4.14
N PHE A 403 8.52 0.21 3.31
CA PHE A 403 8.64 0.46 1.87
C PHE A 403 7.80 1.68 1.51
N VAL A 404 8.46 2.79 1.17
CA VAL A 404 7.81 4.07 0.91
C VAL A 404 8.02 4.46 -0.54
N ALA A 405 6.95 4.84 -1.25
CA ALA A 405 7.04 5.50 -2.54
C ALA A 405 6.50 6.94 -2.44
N VAL A 406 7.29 7.91 -2.89
CA VAL A 406 6.91 9.33 -2.88
C VAL A 406 6.81 9.83 -4.32
N ALA A 407 5.70 10.49 -4.68
CA ALA A 407 5.44 10.96 -6.04
C ALA A 407 4.74 12.33 -6.09
N ASP A 408 5.13 13.16 -7.07
CA ASP A 408 4.41 14.37 -7.46
C ASP A 408 3.51 14.08 -8.68
N THR A 409 2.32 13.55 -8.40
CA THR A 409 1.29 13.28 -9.41
C THR A 409 0.57 14.55 -9.89
N ALA A 410 0.88 15.72 -9.31
CA ALA A 410 0.30 17.01 -9.64
C ALA A 410 1.18 17.86 -10.59
N GLY A 411 2.48 17.53 -10.69
CA GLY A 411 3.53 18.21 -11.48
C GLY A 411 3.38 18.18 -13.01
N GLY A 412 2.19 18.50 -13.53
CA GLY A 412 1.90 18.60 -14.97
C GLY A 412 1.56 17.28 -15.65
N ARG A 413 1.53 17.29 -16.99
CA ARG A 413 1.06 16.13 -17.78
C ARG A 413 1.95 14.89 -17.61
N ALA A 414 3.26 15.06 -17.42
CA ALA A 414 4.20 13.96 -17.18
C ALA A 414 4.13 13.45 -15.73
N GLY A 415 3.94 14.33 -14.74
CA GLY A 415 3.79 13.93 -13.32
C GLY A 415 2.63 12.95 -13.09
N ALA A 416 1.52 13.10 -13.82
CA ALA A 416 0.40 12.15 -13.78
C ALA A 416 0.82 10.69 -14.10
N TRP A 417 1.86 10.47 -14.90
CA TRP A 417 2.37 9.15 -15.24
C TRP A 417 3.25 8.52 -14.15
N LEU A 418 3.55 9.24 -13.07
CA LEU A 418 4.21 8.69 -11.86
C LEU A 418 3.20 8.04 -10.90
N GLY A 419 1.90 8.05 -11.23
CA GLY A 419 0.82 7.52 -10.40
C GLY A 419 0.91 6.03 -10.07
N GLY A 420 1.61 5.23 -10.86
CA GLY A 420 1.81 3.81 -10.58
C GLY A 420 2.74 3.52 -9.40
N LEU A 421 3.65 4.43 -9.04
CA LEU A 421 4.49 4.29 -7.84
C LEU A 421 3.63 4.17 -6.57
N VAL A 422 2.54 4.93 -6.48
CA VAL A 422 1.61 4.89 -5.33
C VAL A 422 0.59 3.74 -5.40
N GLY A 423 0.47 3.09 -6.56
CA GLY A 423 -0.24 1.80 -6.70
C GLY A 423 0.59 0.62 -6.23
N LEU A 424 1.85 0.55 -6.68
CA LEU A 424 2.83 -0.50 -6.38
C LEU A 424 2.95 -0.80 -4.88
N VAL A 425 2.96 0.24 -4.05
CA VAL A 425 2.94 0.16 -2.58
C VAL A 425 1.89 -0.83 -2.05
N GLY A 426 0.67 -0.82 -2.61
CA GLY A 426 -0.41 -1.70 -2.15
C GLY A 426 -0.11 -3.18 -2.38
N ALA A 427 0.58 -3.52 -3.47
CA ALA A 427 0.98 -4.89 -3.76
C ALA A 427 2.12 -5.33 -2.83
N VAL A 428 3.14 -4.48 -2.65
CA VAL A 428 4.25 -4.73 -1.71
C VAL A 428 3.73 -4.95 -0.28
N GLY A 429 2.70 -4.20 0.13
CA GLY A 429 2.05 -4.40 1.43
C GLY A 429 1.26 -5.71 1.59
N ARG A 430 0.83 -6.37 0.50
CA ARG A 430 0.32 -7.76 0.56
C ARG A 430 1.47 -8.77 0.52
N GLU A 431 2.46 -8.54 -0.35
CA GLU A 431 3.61 -9.44 -0.56
C GLU A 431 4.56 -9.49 0.65
N ARG A 432 4.53 -8.47 1.52
CA ARG A 432 5.39 -8.34 2.70
C ARG A 432 4.59 -7.90 3.95
N PRO A 433 3.71 -8.75 4.53
CA PRO A 433 2.83 -8.34 5.64
C PRO A 433 3.53 -7.85 6.91
N SER A 434 4.82 -8.16 7.08
CA SER A 434 5.66 -7.69 8.19
C SER A 434 6.37 -6.35 7.92
N ALA A 435 6.13 -5.69 6.78
CA ALA A 435 6.73 -4.42 6.42
C ALA A 435 5.66 -3.36 6.11
N SER A 436 5.86 -2.13 6.61
CA SER A 436 4.90 -1.04 6.41
C SER A 436 5.05 -0.43 5.02
N ALA A 437 4.02 -0.60 4.18
CA ALA A 437 3.98 -0.07 2.82
C ALA A 437 3.20 1.27 2.78
N ILE A 438 3.84 2.35 2.32
CA ILE A 438 3.30 3.73 2.39
C ILE A 438 3.46 4.46 1.06
N ALA A 439 2.37 5.10 0.62
CA ALA A 439 2.34 5.94 -0.58
C ALA A 439 2.10 7.41 -0.19
N ILE A 440 3.06 8.27 -0.51
CA ILE A 440 3.01 9.72 -0.24
C ILE A 440 2.94 10.47 -1.57
N GLU A 441 1.77 11.00 -1.90
CA GLU A 441 1.59 11.96 -2.98
C GLU A 441 1.93 13.36 -2.48
N CYS A 442 3.15 13.83 -2.74
CA CYS A 442 3.60 15.16 -2.33
C CYS A 442 3.68 16.05 -3.56
N GLU A 443 2.73 16.98 -3.72
CA GLU A 443 2.85 18.04 -4.71
C GLU A 443 4.11 18.84 -4.38
N ARG A 444 5.09 18.91 -5.28
CA ARG A 444 6.38 19.58 -4.99
C ARG A 444 6.21 21.09 -5.04
N GLY A 445 5.44 21.58 -6.00
CA GLY A 445 5.27 23.01 -6.29
C GLY A 445 6.63 23.70 -6.47
N ASP A 446 6.72 24.95 -6.03
CA ASP A 446 7.96 25.72 -5.94
C ASP A 446 8.61 25.67 -4.54
N ARG A 447 8.26 24.67 -3.70
CA ARG A 447 8.89 24.49 -2.39
C ARG A 447 10.36 24.06 -2.56
N ASP A 448 11.22 24.55 -1.67
CA ASP A 448 12.62 24.15 -1.63
C ASP A 448 12.80 22.67 -1.20
N PRO A 449 13.95 22.04 -1.50
CA PRO A 449 14.21 20.64 -1.14
C PRO A 449 14.10 20.31 0.35
N ALA A 450 14.40 21.25 1.26
CA ALA A 450 14.36 21.01 2.70
C ALA A 450 12.91 21.05 3.21
N ALA A 451 12.09 22.01 2.75
CA ALA A 451 10.67 22.03 3.04
C ALA A 451 9.94 20.76 2.57
N VAL A 452 10.29 20.24 1.39
CA VAL A 452 9.75 18.96 0.89
C VAL A 452 10.26 17.76 1.71
N ALA A 453 11.55 17.75 2.07
CA ALA A 453 12.13 16.69 2.90
C ALA A 453 11.53 16.66 4.32
N MET A 454 11.28 17.82 4.92
CA MET A 454 10.62 17.96 6.23
C MET A 454 9.22 17.35 6.19
N LEU A 455 8.41 17.66 5.16
CA LEU A 455 7.07 17.08 4.98
C LEU A 455 7.09 15.54 4.85
N ILE A 456 8.08 14.99 4.14
CA ILE A 456 8.26 13.53 4.01
C ILE A 456 8.69 12.90 5.34
N ALA A 457 9.65 13.50 6.03
CA ALA A 457 10.14 13.00 7.32
C ALA A 457 9.08 13.11 8.43
N ASP A 458 8.24 14.14 8.38
CA ASP A 458 7.10 14.35 9.28
C ASP A 458 6.00 13.33 9.05
N GLU A 459 5.67 13.02 7.79
CA GLU A 459 4.74 11.95 7.47
C GLU A 459 5.24 10.60 8.01
N LEU A 460 6.51 10.28 7.76
CA LEU A 460 7.09 9.01 8.19
C LEU A 460 7.26 8.88 9.70
N THR A 461 7.41 9.97 10.45
CA THR A 461 7.54 9.91 11.92
C THR A 461 6.24 10.16 12.68
N ARG A 462 5.23 10.78 12.05
CA ARG A 462 4.03 11.29 12.75
C ARG A 462 2.70 11.02 12.01
N GLY A 463 2.73 10.34 10.86
CA GLY A 463 1.59 10.10 9.97
C GLY A 463 0.48 9.16 10.48
N ALA A 464 0.64 8.56 11.66
CA ALA A 464 -0.28 7.57 12.22
C ALA A 464 -0.49 6.31 11.35
N GLY A 465 0.60 5.84 10.71
CA GLY A 465 0.59 4.61 9.91
C GLY A 465 -0.25 4.67 8.62
N ALA A 466 -0.67 5.86 8.18
CA ALA A 466 -1.54 6.04 7.03
C ALA A 466 -0.88 5.54 5.72
N GLN A 467 -1.44 4.48 5.13
CA GLN A 467 -0.88 3.83 3.93
C GLN A 467 -0.96 4.67 2.65
N ARG A 468 -1.88 5.65 2.58
CA ARG A 468 -2.06 6.55 1.43
C ARG A 468 -2.32 7.99 1.88
N VAL A 469 -1.46 8.90 1.45
CA VAL A 469 -1.45 10.30 1.89
C VAL A 469 -1.26 11.22 0.69
N ARG A 470 -1.98 12.34 0.68
CA ARG A 470 -1.76 13.50 -0.19
C ARG A 470 -1.30 14.69 0.65
N ILE A 471 -0.28 15.39 0.17
CA ILE A 471 0.23 16.66 0.72
C ILE A 471 0.22 17.68 -0.42
N ALA A 472 -0.75 18.59 -0.41
CA ALA A 472 -0.91 19.62 -1.43
C ALA A 472 0.11 20.77 -1.29
N ALA A 473 0.21 21.63 -2.31
CA ALA A 473 1.19 22.73 -2.37
C ALA A 473 1.27 23.59 -1.10
N ASP A 474 0.11 23.88 -0.49
CA ASP A 474 -0.06 24.66 0.74
C ASP A 474 0.36 23.94 2.04
N GLY A 475 0.67 22.64 1.97
CA GLY A 475 0.96 21.78 3.11
C GLY A 475 -0.26 21.02 3.66
N THR A 476 -1.45 21.16 3.06
CA THR A 476 -2.65 20.45 3.48
C THR A 476 -2.48 18.94 3.33
N ARG A 477 -2.51 18.23 4.47
CA ARG A 477 -2.45 16.77 4.57
C ARG A 477 -3.84 16.13 4.49
N SER A 478 -3.99 15.15 3.61
CA SER A 478 -5.21 14.33 3.50
C SER A 478 -4.89 12.83 3.42
N VAL A 479 -5.70 12.00 4.07
CA VAL A 479 -5.58 10.53 4.04
C VAL A 479 -6.60 9.93 3.08
N GLY A 480 -6.16 9.00 2.24
CA GLY A 480 -6.99 8.34 1.21
C GLY A 480 -7.65 7.05 1.70
N ARG A 481 -8.96 6.92 1.51
CA ARG A 481 -9.74 5.73 1.89
C ARG A 481 -10.65 5.27 0.76
N LEU A 482 -10.69 3.96 0.52
CA LEU A 482 -11.72 3.36 -0.31
C LEU A 482 -13.03 3.33 0.49
N VAL A 483 -14.06 4.01 -0.03
CA VAL A 483 -15.40 4.08 0.57
C VAL A 483 -16.44 3.71 -0.49
N SER A 484 -17.65 3.31 -0.06
CA SER A 484 -18.77 3.22 -0.99
C SER A 484 -19.10 4.62 -1.53
N ALA A 485 -19.17 4.73 -2.86
CA ALA A 485 -19.76 5.88 -3.52
C ALA A 485 -21.26 5.66 -3.58
N GLY A 486 -22.06 6.64 -3.12
CA GLY A 486 -23.49 6.61 -3.32
C GLY A 486 -23.86 6.54 -4.81
N SER A 487 -25.13 6.20 -5.09
CA SER A 487 -25.70 6.33 -6.43
C SER A 487 -25.48 7.76 -6.93
N GLY A 488 -24.77 7.90 -8.04
CA GLY A 488 -24.50 9.19 -8.64
C GLY A 488 -25.80 9.82 -9.14
N ALA A 489 -25.85 11.15 -9.19
CA ALA A 489 -26.96 11.84 -9.83
C ALA A 489 -27.09 11.39 -11.29
N PRO A 490 -28.28 11.02 -11.78
CA PRO A 490 -28.47 10.67 -13.18
C PRO A 490 -28.10 11.85 -14.09
N ARG A 491 -27.31 11.58 -15.13
CA ARG A 491 -26.91 12.56 -16.15
C ARG A 491 -27.46 12.19 -17.51
N GLU A 492 -27.52 13.16 -18.42
CA GLU A 492 -27.79 12.88 -19.82
C GLU A 492 -26.66 12.02 -20.43
N ARG A 493 -27.03 11.08 -21.30
CA ARG A 493 -26.06 10.19 -21.96
C ARG A 493 -25.24 10.99 -22.96
N VAL A 494 -23.92 10.92 -22.80
CA VAL A 494 -22.98 11.63 -23.68
C VAL A 494 -22.79 10.87 -25.00
N ILE A 495 -22.59 9.55 -24.92
CA ILE A 495 -22.48 8.69 -26.09
C ILE A 495 -23.88 8.39 -26.64
N GLY A 496 -24.13 8.78 -27.89
CA GLY A 496 -25.35 8.51 -28.66
C GLY A 496 -25.04 7.97 -30.06
N PRO A 497 -26.04 7.88 -30.96
CA PRO A 497 -25.87 7.29 -32.29
C PRO A 497 -24.85 8.02 -33.17
N ASP A 498 -24.79 9.35 -33.08
CA ASP A 498 -23.87 10.19 -33.86
C ASP A 498 -22.44 10.22 -33.30
N SER A 499 -22.20 9.68 -32.10
CA SER A 499 -20.89 9.67 -31.45
C SER A 499 -19.93 8.72 -32.18
N VAL A 500 -18.72 9.19 -32.47
CA VAL A 500 -17.62 8.36 -32.99
C VAL A 500 -16.70 8.00 -31.83
N VAL A 501 -16.68 6.71 -31.48
CA VAL A 501 -15.96 6.18 -30.32
C VAL A 501 -14.81 5.28 -30.76
N VAL A 502 -13.58 5.65 -30.37
CA VAL A 502 -12.37 4.86 -30.63
C VAL A 502 -12.04 4.00 -29.41
N ALA A 503 -11.95 2.68 -29.59
CA ALA A 503 -11.67 1.71 -28.54
C ALA A 503 -10.34 1.00 -28.77
N SER A 504 -9.39 1.11 -27.83
CA SER A 504 -8.17 0.30 -27.81
C SER A 504 -8.38 -1.01 -27.04
N GLY A 505 -7.55 -2.03 -27.35
CA GLY A 505 -7.49 -3.27 -26.56
C GLY A 505 -7.99 -4.52 -27.25
N GLU A 506 -7.79 -4.63 -28.57
CA GLU A 506 -8.11 -5.80 -29.40
C GLU A 506 -9.60 -6.18 -29.52
N ALA A 507 -10.51 -5.65 -28.69
CA ALA A 507 -11.95 -5.95 -28.68
C ALA A 507 -12.25 -7.44 -28.41
N ARG A 508 -11.68 -7.96 -27.32
CA ARG A 508 -11.78 -9.37 -26.87
C ARG A 508 -12.12 -9.43 -25.37
N GLY A 509 -12.54 -10.58 -24.86
CA GLY A 509 -12.88 -10.78 -23.44
C GLY A 509 -13.87 -9.75 -22.89
N PHE A 510 -13.54 -9.14 -21.74
CA PHE A 510 -14.39 -8.12 -21.13
C PHE A 510 -14.49 -6.85 -21.98
N CYS A 511 -13.40 -6.40 -22.60
CA CYS A 511 -13.40 -5.30 -23.56
C CYS A 511 -14.44 -5.52 -24.69
N GLY A 512 -14.46 -6.71 -25.29
CA GLY A 512 -15.46 -7.07 -26.31
C GLY A 512 -16.89 -7.03 -25.78
N ALA A 513 -17.16 -7.62 -24.60
CA ALA A 513 -18.49 -7.60 -23.99
C ALA A 513 -18.97 -6.18 -23.63
N ALA A 514 -18.09 -5.33 -23.12
CA ALA A 514 -18.38 -3.93 -22.80
C ALA A 514 -18.72 -3.10 -24.05
N LEU A 515 -18.02 -3.34 -25.17
CA LEU A 515 -18.29 -2.69 -26.45
C LEU A 515 -19.64 -3.10 -27.05
N VAL A 516 -20.00 -4.39 -26.95
CA VAL A 516 -21.31 -4.90 -27.40
C VAL A 516 -22.45 -4.29 -26.56
N GLU A 517 -22.27 -4.15 -25.25
CA GLU A 517 -23.31 -3.55 -24.38
C GLU A 517 -23.44 -2.04 -24.58
N LEU A 518 -22.34 -1.34 -24.86
CA LEU A 518 -22.36 0.05 -25.31
C LEU A 518 -23.11 0.18 -26.64
N ALA A 519 -22.80 -0.66 -27.63
CA ALA A 519 -23.46 -0.69 -28.94
C ALA A 519 -24.98 -0.86 -28.82
N ARG A 520 -25.44 -1.81 -28.00
CA ARG A 520 -26.88 -2.03 -27.70
C ARG A 520 -27.53 -0.79 -27.08
N SER A 521 -26.82 -0.13 -26.18
CA SER A 521 -27.35 0.98 -25.39
C SER A 521 -27.33 2.33 -26.11
N THR A 522 -26.43 2.57 -27.06
CA THR A 522 -26.23 3.88 -27.69
C THR A 522 -26.30 3.89 -29.21
N ARG A 523 -26.01 2.75 -29.87
CA ARG A 523 -25.83 2.62 -31.33
C ARG A 523 -24.78 3.57 -31.93
N CYS A 524 -23.80 4.00 -31.14
CA CYS A 524 -22.68 4.83 -31.59
C CYS A 524 -21.84 4.15 -32.68
N ARG A 525 -21.03 4.93 -33.41
CA ARG A 525 -20.00 4.38 -34.30
C ARG A 525 -18.80 3.89 -33.48
N LEU A 526 -18.29 2.70 -33.79
CA LEU A 526 -17.20 2.05 -33.06
C LEU A 526 -15.98 1.81 -33.97
N VAL A 527 -14.84 2.39 -33.60
CA VAL A 527 -13.53 2.10 -34.20
C VAL A 527 -12.73 1.23 -33.24
N LEU A 528 -12.50 -0.02 -33.60
CA LEU A 528 -11.85 -1.02 -32.76
C LEU A 528 -10.37 -1.15 -33.17
N LEU A 529 -9.44 -0.73 -32.31
CA LEU A 529 -8.01 -0.79 -32.55
C LEU A 529 -7.42 -2.10 -32.00
N GLY A 530 -6.73 -2.87 -32.84
CA GLY A 530 -6.09 -4.10 -32.41
C GLY A 530 -4.98 -4.63 -33.30
N ARG A 531 -4.11 -5.46 -32.70
CA ARG A 531 -2.90 -6.02 -33.31
C ARG A 531 -3.16 -7.32 -34.10
N THR A 532 -4.37 -7.87 -34.04
CA THR A 532 -4.72 -9.17 -34.60
C THR A 532 -5.17 -9.02 -36.08
N PRO A 533 -4.45 -9.59 -37.05
CA PRO A 533 -4.85 -9.48 -38.45
C PRO A 533 -6.09 -10.34 -38.73
N LEU A 534 -7.23 -9.72 -39.07
CA LEU A 534 -8.50 -10.41 -39.35
C LEU A 534 -8.58 -11.03 -40.76
N GLY A 535 -7.45 -11.35 -41.39
CA GLY A 535 -7.38 -11.96 -42.72
C GLY A 535 -8.17 -13.27 -42.82
N ALA A 536 -8.63 -13.58 -44.04
CA ALA A 536 -9.53 -14.71 -44.31
C ALA A 536 -9.05 -16.02 -43.67
N GLU A 537 -9.91 -16.66 -42.88
CA GLU A 537 -9.55 -17.90 -42.18
C GLU A 537 -9.57 -19.08 -43.17
N PRO A 538 -8.51 -19.90 -43.26
CA PRO A 538 -8.49 -21.07 -44.13
C PRO A 538 -9.58 -22.10 -43.76
N GLU A 539 -10.38 -22.52 -44.75
CA GLU A 539 -11.53 -23.42 -44.56
C GLU A 539 -11.21 -24.70 -43.77
N HIS A 540 -10.01 -25.26 -43.93
CA HIS A 540 -9.58 -26.46 -43.21
C HIS A 540 -9.59 -26.29 -41.67
N LEU A 541 -9.56 -25.07 -41.15
CA LEU A 541 -9.62 -24.76 -39.72
C LEU A 541 -11.06 -24.75 -39.15
N ALA A 542 -12.09 -24.60 -39.98
CA ALA A 542 -13.49 -24.52 -39.54
C ALA A 542 -13.96 -25.75 -38.72
N GLY A 543 -14.75 -25.54 -37.65
CA GLY A 543 -15.18 -26.61 -36.74
C GLY A 543 -14.05 -27.22 -35.91
N ALA A 544 -13.09 -26.38 -35.50
CA ALA A 544 -12.11 -26.68 -34.46
C ALA A 544 -12.05 -25.44 -33.57
N ASP A 545 -12.64 -25.53 -32.39
CA ASP A 545 -13.09 -24.36 -31.64
C ASP A 545 -12.28 -24.11 -30.37
N ASP A 546 -11.25 -24.94 -30.16
CA ASP A 546 -10.31 -24.91 -29.04
C ASP A 546 -8.84 -24.99 -29.52
N GLU A 547 -7.89 -24.65 -28.63
CA GLU A 547 -6.44 -24.64 -28.96
C GLU A 547 -5.93 -26.02 -29.40
N VAL A 548 -6.41 -27.11 -28.80
CA VAL A 548 -5.95 -28.48 -29.07
C VAL A 548 -6.46 -28.97 -30.42
N SER A 549 -7.72 -28.70 -30.77
CA SER A 549 -8.27 -29.05 -32.09
C SER A 549 -7.62 -28.25 -33.22
N LEU A 550 -7.30 -26.97 -32.99
CA LEU A 550 -6.52 -26.18 -33.94
C LEU A 550 -5.07 -26.68 -34.05
N MET A 551 -4.40 -27.01 -32.93
CA MET A 551 -3.07 -27.63 -32.95
C MET A 551 -3.05 -28.97 -33.71
N ARG A 552 -4.06 -29.83 -33.52
CA ARG A 552 -4.20 -31.09 -34.27
C ARG A 552 -4.28 -30.85 -35.78
N LYS A 553 -5.07 -29.87 -36.21
CA LYS A 553 -5.16 -29.48 -37.64
C LYS A 553 -3.85 -28.92 -38.17
N PHE A 554 -3.14 -28.11 -37.38
CA PHE A 554 -1.81 -27.60 -37.74
C PHE A 554 -0.72 -28.67 -37.81
N ALA A 555 -0.85 -29.77 -37.05
CA ALA A 555 0.04 -30.93 -37.11
C ALA A 555 -0.32 -31.90 -38.25
N ALA A 556 -1.58 -31.91 -38.69
CA ALA A 556 -2.04 -32.73 -39.83
C ALA A 556 -1.74 -32.10 -41.21
N GLY A 557 -1.59 -30.77 -41.27
CA GLY A 557 -1.01 -30.09 -42.44
C GLY A 557 0.49 -30.36 -42.59
N THR A 558 1.05 -30.12 -43.78
CA THR A 558 2.50 -30.23 -44.00
C THR A 558 3.26 -29.33 -43.02
N GLY A 559 4.02 -29.95 -42.11
CA GLY A 559 4.57 -29.29 -40.93
C GLY A 559 5.38 -28.05 -41.26
N GLY A 560 4.92 -26.90 -40.76
CA GLY A 560 5.74 -25.68 -40.74
C GLY A 560 6.96 -25.86 -39.81
N PRO A 561 8.02 -25.07 -40.00
CA PRO A 561 9.24 -25.18 -39.20
C PRO A 561 9.04 -24.84 -37.71
N ASP A 562 7.95 -24.14 -37.38
CA ASP A 562 7.59 -23.77 -36.01
C ASP A 562 7.03 -24.98 -35.24
N GLY A 563 7.78 -25.46 -34.25
CA GLY A 563 7.34 -26.54 -33.35
C GLY A 563 6.14 -26.17 -32.47
N LEU A 564 5.84 -27.00 -31.45
CA LEU A 564 4.63 -26.89 -30.61
C LEU A 564 4.32 -25.47 -30.10
N ALA A 565 5.33 -24.68 -29.73
CA ALA A 565 5.15 -23.29 -29.31
C ALA A 565 4.60 -22.39 -30.44
N GLY A 566 5.10 -22.53 -31.67
CA GLY A 566 4.58 -21.80 -32.83
C GLY A 566 3.18 -22.25 -33.21
N MET A 567 2.90 -23.56 -33.17
CA MET A 567 1.55 -24.09 -33.39
C MET A 567 0.53 -23.52 -32.38
N ARG A 568 0.90 -23.41 -31.10
CA ARG A 568 0.09 -22.73 -30.07
C ARG A 568 -0.13 -21.26 -30.39
N THR A 569 0.91 -20.52 -30.76
CA THR A 569 0.79 -19.10 -31.14
C THR A 569 -0.17 -18.91 -32.32
N ARG A 570 -0.11 -19.76 -33.35
CA ARG A 570 -1.07 -19.72 -34.48
C ARG A 570 -2.50 -20.08 -34.06
N ALA A 571 -2.68 -21.09 -33.19
CA ALA A 571 -4.00 -21.46 -32.68
C ALA A 571 -4.65 -20.31 -31.89
N ARG A 572 -3.89 -19.66 -31.00
CA ARG A 572 -4.33 -18.47 -30.25
C ARG A 572 -4.66 -17.30 -31.16
N ALA A 573 -3.87 -17.07 -32.20
CA ALA A 573 -4.15 -16.02 -33.19
C ALA A 573 -5.47 -16.26 -33.96
N VAL A 574 -5.77 -17.52 -34.31
CA VAL A 574 -7.05 -17.89 -34.96
C VAL A 574 -8.23 -17.71 -34.01
N LEU A 575 -8.13 -18.21 -32.76
CA LEU A 575 -9.18 -18.02 -31.76
C LEU A 575 -9.45 -16.54 -31.48
N ALA A 576 -8.39 -15.73 -31.30
CA ALA A 576 -8.50 -14.28 -31.15
C ALA A 576 -9.16 -13.61 -32.37
N ALA A 577 -8.81 -14.00 -33.61
CA ALA A 577 -9.43 -13.45 -34.81
C ALA A 577 -10.92 -13.81 -34.94
N ARG A 578 -11.35 -14.99 -34.46
CA ARG A 578 -12.77 -15.38 -34.37
C ARG A 578 -13.52 -14.59 -33.30
N GLU A 579 -12.94 -14.47 -32.10
CA GLU A 579 -13.49 -13.70 -30.97
C GLU A 579 -13.75 -12.23 -31.34
N ILE A 580 -12.82 -11.63 -32.09
CA ILE A 580 -12.97 -10.25 -32.60
C ILE A 580 -14.10 -10.15 -33.62
N ARG A 581 -14.21 -11.11 -34.56
CA ARG A 581 -15.32 -11.13 -35.53
C ARG A 581 -16.67 -11.26 -34.81
N GLN A 582 -16.78 -12.17 -33.84
CA GLN A 582 -17.98 -12.30 -33.01
C GLN A 582 -18.35 -10.99 -32.29
N THR A 583 -17.35 -10.25 -31.79
CA THR A 583 -17.56 -8.92 -31.18
C THR A 583 -18.04 -7.89 -32.20
N ILE A 584 -17.44 -7.83 -33.40
CA ILE A 584 -17.86 -6.94 -34.49
C ILE A 584 -19.29 -7.28 -34.94
N ASP A 585 -19.57 -8.55 -35.21
CA ASP A 585 -20.87 -9.04 -35.65
C ASP A 585 -21.96 -8.75 -34.59
N ALA A 586 -21.64 -8.88 -33.30
CA ALA A 586 -22.55 -8.55 -32.20
C ALA A 586 -22.79 -7.03 -32.06
N CYS A 587 -21.78 -6.18 -32.27
CA CYS A 587 -21.95 -4.72 -32.33
C CYS A 587 -22.81 -4.30 -33.54
N VAL A 588 -22.58 -4.88 -34.71
CA VAL A 588 -23.38 -4.62 -35.92
C VAL A 588 -24.82 -5.11 -35.74
N ALA A 589 -25.04 -6.29 -35.15
CA ALA A 589 -26.37 -6.80 -34.83
C ALA A 589 -27.10 -5.96 -33.77
N ALA A 590 -26.37 -5.28 -32.88
CA ALA A 590 -26.91 -4.28 -31.95
C ALA A 590 -27.27 -2.93 -32.62
N GLY A 591 -26.82 -2.72 -33.87
CA GLY A 591 -27.09 -1.52 -34.66
C GLY A 591 -25.97 -0.47 -34.66
N ALA A 592 -24.75 -0.81 -34.22
CA ALA A 592 -23.60 0.09 -34.26
C ALA A 592 -22.78 -0.07 -35.54
N GLU A 593 -22.47 1.05 -36.22
CA GLU A 593 -21.55 1.06 -37.36
C GLU A 593 -20.12 0.78 -36.84
N THR A 594 -19.55 -0.39 -37.18
CA THR A 594 -18.34 -0.91 -36.52
C THR A 594 -17.21 -1.13 -37.53
N ARG A 595 -16.02 -0.61 -37.23
CA ARG A 595 -14.80 -0.74 -38.04
C ARG A 595 -13.66 -1.30 -37.20
N TYR A 596 -12.99 -2.35 -37.67
CA TYR A 596 -11.73 -2.81 -37.09
C TYR A 596 -10.55 -2.18 -37.82
N VAL A 597 -9.59 -1.65 -37.06
CA VAL A 597 -8.33 -1.09 -37.55
C VAL A 597 -7.19 -1.97 -37.05
N HIS A 598 -6.49 -2.60 -37.99
CA HIS A 598 -5.34 -3.45 -37.69
C HIS A 598 -4.08 -2.62 -37.45
N ALA A 599 -3.99 -1.95 -36.30
CA ALA A 599 -2.86 -1.11 -35.92
C ALA A 599 -2.33 -1.46 -34.53
N ASP A 600 -1.02 -1.29 -34.32
CA ASP A 600 -0.43 -1.22 -32.99
C ASP A 600 -0.59 0.22 -32.49
N HIS A 601 -1.29 0.43 -31.36
CA HIS A 601 -1.56 1.76 -30.81
C HIS A 601 -0.31 2.47 -30.26
N ARG A 602 0.87 1.85 -30.36
CA ARG A 602 2.19 2.45 -30.11
C ARG A 602 2.83 3.09 -31.36
N ASP A 603 2.33 2.77 -32.55
CA ASP A 603 2.74 3.40 -33.82
C ASP A 603 1.94 4.69 -34.03
N ALA A 604 2.48 5.82 -33.56
CA ALA A 604 1.78 7.10 -33.52
C ALA A 604 1.49 7.68 -34.92
N ASP A 605 2.40 7.49 -35.88
CA ASP A 605 2.23 7.98 -37.26
C ASP A 605 1.11 7.20 -37.95
N ARG A 606 1.12 5.87 -37.82
CA ARG A 606 0.05 5.02 -38.38
C ARG A 606 -1.28 5.26 -37.67
N LEU A 607 -1.30 5.33 -36.34
CA LEU A 607 -2.52 5.63 -35.58
C LEU A 607 -3.14 6.95 -36.02
N THR A 608 -2.33 7.98 -36.28
CA THR A 608 -2.82 9.27 -36.79
C THR A 608 -3.45 9.12 -38.17
N ALA A 609 -2.78 8.44 -39.11
CA ALA A 609 -3.30 8.25 -40.48
C ALA A 609 -4.61 7.43 -40.53
N GLU A 610 -4.73 6.37 -39.74
CA GLU A 610 -5.94 5.53 -39.68
C GLU A 610 -7.11 6.31 -39.04
N LEU A 611 -6.84 7.17 -38.04
CA LEU A 611 -7.83 8.05 -37.43
C LEU A 611 -8.21 9.24 -38.33
N ASP A 612 -7.31 9.77 -39.15
CA ASP A 612 -7.65 10.79 -40.15
C ASP A 612 -8.58 10.23 -41.24
N GLN A 613 -8.42 8.96 -41.63
CA GLN A 613 -9.40 8.30 -42.51
C GLN A 613 -10.78 8.20 -41.83
N VAL A 614 -10.83 7.78 -40.56
CA VAL A 614 -12.09 7.79 -39.77
C VAL A 614 -12.72 9.19 -39.76
N ARG A 615 -11.96 10.24 -39.49
CA ARG A 615 -12.46 11.63 -39.48
C ARG A 615 -13.06 12.05 -40.82
N SER A 616 -12.47 11.60 -41.93
CA SER A 616 -12.92 11.92 -43.27
C SER A 616 -14.23 11.23 -43.69
N GLU A 617 -14.55 10.09 -43.06
CA GLU A 617 -15.70 9.26 -43.44
C GLU A 617 -16.85 9.32 -42.42
N TRP A 618 -16.55 9.42 -41.13
CA TRP A 618 -17.51 9.31 -40.03
C TRP A 618 -17.70 10.61 -39.22
N GLY A 619 -16.83 11.60 -39.41
CA GLY A 619 -16.80 12.83 -38.62
C GLY A 619 -15.80 12.79 -37.46
N PRO A 620 -15.69 13.89 -36.69
CA PRO A 620 -14.71 14.02 -35.61
C PRO A 620 -14.93 12.97 -34.51
N ILE A 621 -13.84 12.57 -33.84
CA ILE A 621 -13.92 11.60 -32.74
C ILE A 621 -14.55 12.31 -31.53
N THR A 622 -15.45 11.65 -30.80
CA THR A 622 -16.09 12.23 -29.61
C THR A 622 -15.83 11.40 -28.35
N GLY A 623 -15.69 10.08 -28.48
CA GLY A 623 -15.35 9.18 -27.39
C GLY A 623 -14.00 8.47 -27.57
N VAL A 624 -13.27 8.31 -26.47
CA VAL A 624 -12.10 7.41 -26.40
C VAL A 624 -12.29 6.40 -25.27
N LEU A 625 -12.20 5.12 -25.61
CA LEU A 625 -12.16 3.97 -24.71
C LEU A 625 -10.77 3.36 -24.77
N HIS A 626 -10.08 3.30 -23.63
CA HIS A 626 -8.81 2.60 -23.50
C HIS A 626 -9.02 1.31 -22.70
N CYS A 627 -9.35 0.25 -23.42
CA CYS A 627 -9.73 -1.05 -22.88
C CYS A 627 -8.63 -2.10 -23.11
N ALA A 628 -7.37 -1.65 -23.15
CA ALA A 628 -6.21 -2.51 -23.33
C ALA A 628 -6.00 -3.42 -22.12
N GLU A 629 -6.38 -4.69 -22.24
CA GLU A 629 -6.18 -5.71 -21.20
C GLU A 629 -5.10 -6.73 -21.61
N VAL A 630 -4.53 -7.43 -20.62
CA VAL A 630 -3.61 -8.55 -20.83
C VAL A 630 -4.08 -9.71 -19.98
N SER A 631 -4.89 -10.60 -20.57
CA SER A 631 -5.28 -11.86 -19.96
C SER A 631 -4.07 -12.80 -19.85
N GLY A 632 -3.94 -13.52 -18.74
CA GLY A 632 -2.86 -14.48 -18.51
C GLY A 632 -1.79 -14.00 -17.53
N ASP A 633 -2.21 -13.67 -16.31
CA ASP A 633 -1.30 -13.43 -15.20
C ASP A 633 -0.80 -14.77 -14.65
N ARG A 634 0.53 -14.97 -14.63
CA ARG A 634 1.15 -16.18 -14.06
C ARG A 634 1.23 -16.09 -12.53
N HIS A 635 1.60 -17.18 -11.86
CA HIS A 635 1.75 -17.16 -10.40
C HIS A 635 2.81 -16.11 -9.96
N PRO A 636 2.75 -15.55 -8.73
CA PRO A 636 3.63 -14.45 -8.32
C PRO A 636 5.13 -14.71 -8.52
N GLY A 637 5.59 -15.96 -8.35
CA GLY A 637 6.98 -16.38 -8.57
C GLY A 637 7.38 -16.66 -10.03
N GLU A 638 6.44 -16.58 -10.99
CA GLU A 638 6.64 -16.97 -12.39
C GLU A 638 6.68 -15.80 -13.38
N LYS A 639 6.31 -14.58 -12.94
CA LYS A 639 6.24 -13.40 -13.81
C LYS A 639 7.63 -12.83 -14.11
N SER A 640 8.17 -13.16 -15.28
CA SER A 640 9.47 -12.65 -15.74
C SER A 640 9.48 -11.11 -15.87
N ALA A 641 10.68 -10.52 -16.01
CA ALA A 641 10.81 -9.10 -16.35
C ALA A 641 10.14 -8.79 -17.70
N THR A 642 10.24 -9.69 -18.68
CA THR A 642 9.61 -9.57 -20.00
C THR A 642 8.08 -9.64 -19.95
N ASP A 643 7.48 -10.38 -19.01
CA ASP A 643 6.03 -10.36 -18.80
C ASP A 643 5.56 -9.02 -18.20
N ALA A 644 6.37 -8.43 -17.30
CA ALA A 644 6.07 -7.14 -16.70
C ALA A 644 6.14 -5.99 -17.74
N ASP A 645 7.21 -5.97 -18.54
CA ASP A 645 7.39 -5.03 -19.65
C ASP A 645 6.28 -5.16 -20.71
N ARG A 646 5.92 -6.39 -21.10
CA ARG A 646 4.78 -6.62 -22.04
C ARG A 646 3.47 -6.07 -21.49
N THR A 647 3.24 -6.18 -20.19
CA THR A 647 2.02 -5.67 -19.53
C THR A 647 2.03 -4.14 -19.53
N LEU A 648 3.10 -3.52 -19.04
CA LEU A 648 3.24 -2.05 -18.99
C LEU A 648 3.18 -1.43 -20.39
N SER A 649 3.87 -1.99 -21.37
CA SER A 649 3.86 -1.48 -22.76
C SER A 649 2.51 -1.66 -23.46
N THR A 650 1.76 -2.74 -23.19
CA THR A 650 0.41 -2.92 -23.77
C THR A 650 -0.61 -1.95 -23.16
N HIS A 651 -0.56 -1.77 -21.83
CA HIS A 651 -1.52 -0.94 -21.09
C HIS A 651 -1.19 0.56 -21.13
N LEU A 652 0.08 0.95 -21.07
CA LEU A 652 0.47 2.35 -20.83
C LEU A 652 1.12 3.03 -22.05
N ALA A 653 1.90 2.34 -22.88
CA ALA A 653 2.72 3.01 -23.91
C ALA A 653 1.93 3.55 -25.12
N GLY A 654 0.75 2.99 -25.45
CA GLY A 654 -0.07 3.47 -26.56
C GLY A 654 -1.14 4.52 -26.18
N LEU A 655 -1.42 4.69 -24.88
CA LEU A 655 -2.38 5.72 -24.42
C LEU A 655 -1.88 7.17 -24.67
N PRO A 656 -0.57 7.51 -24.54
CA PRO A 656 -0.04 8.81 -24.95
C PRO A 656 -0.27 9.11 -26.43
N ALA A 657 -0.03 8.13 -27.30
CA ALA A 657 -0.26 8.26 -28.74
C ALA A 657 -1.74 8.50 -29.04
N LEU A 658 -2.65 7.75 -28.41
CA LEU A 658 -4.10 7.93 -28.58
C LEU A 658 -4.57 9.30 -28.04
N LEU A 659 -4.08 9.75 -26.89
CA LEU A 659 -4.39 11.08 -26.31
C LEU A 659 -3.77 12.26 -27.08
N ALA A 660 -2.70 12.02 -27.84
CA ALA A 660 -2.06 13.00 -28.72
C ALA A 660 -2.77 13.07 -30.08
N ALA A 661 -3.04 11.92 -30.71
CA ALA A 661 -3.79 11.83 -31.96
C ALA A 661 -5.21 12.41 -31.82
N THR A 662 -5.84 12.28 -30.64
CA THR A 662 -7.15 12.87 -30.32
C THR A 662 -7.09 14.22 -29.57
N ALA A 663 -5.96 14.93 -29.64
CA ALA A 663 -5.79 16.18 -28.90
C ALA A 663 -6.60 17.37 -29.43
N GLN A 664 -7.00 17.33 -30.71
CA GLN A 664 -7.80 18.38 -31.38
C GLN A 664 -9.26 17.97 -31.62
N ASP A 665 -9.61 16.72 -31.33
CA ASP A 665 -10.99 16.24 -31.43
C ASP A 665 -11.87 16.79 -30.28
N PRO A 666 -13.17 17.02 -30.50
CA PRO A 666 -14.12 17.51 -29.51
C PRO A 666 -14.53 16.39 -28.53
N LEU A 667 -13.55 15.81 -27.81
CA LEU A 667 -13.81 14.67 -26.93
C LEU A 667 -14.78 15.02 -25.79
N ASP A 668 -15.94 14.40 -25.84
CA ASP A 668 -16.99 14.45 -24.84
C ASP A 668 -16.84 13.33 -23.79
N THR A 669 -16.14 12.24 -24.12
CA THR A 669 -16.01 11.06 -23.25
C THR A 669 -14.59 10.45 -23.31
N LEU A 670 -14.01 10.12 -22.16
CA LEU A 670 -12.75 9.39 -22.02
C LEU A 670 -12.86 8.32 -20.92
N VAL A 671 -12.85 7.05 -21.30
CA VAL A 671 -12.89 5.92 -20.37
C VAL A 671 -11.58 5.15 -20.43
N LEU A 672 -10.96 4.91 -19.28
CA LEU A 672 -9.79 4.05 -19.10
C LEU A 672 -10.21 2.82 -18.28
N PHE A 673 -9.89 1.61 -18.75
CA PHE A 673 -10.10 0.39 -17.97
C PHE A 673 -8.88 0.18 -17.06
N SER A 674 -9.11 0.34 -15.76
CA SER A 674 -8.13 0.25 -14.68
C SER A 674 -8.37 -1.03 -13.88
N SER A 675 -7.60 -1.24 -12.82
CA SER A 675 -7.68 -2.44 -11.97
C SER A 675 -7.73 -2.08 -10.50
N MET A 676 -8.51 -2.84 -9.73
CA MET A 676 -8.58 -2.70 -8.27
C MET A 676 -7.20 -2.89 -7.62
N ALA A 677 -6.28 -3.59 -8.29
CA ALA A 677 -4.86 -3.66 -7.94
C ALA A 677 -4.25 -2.28 -7.65
N GLY A 678 -4.58 -1.23 -8.42
CA GLY A 678 -4.02 0.11 -8.24
C GLY A 678 -4.47 0.80 -6.94
N ARG A 679 -5.64 0.42 -6.42
CA ARG A 679 -6.29 1.06 -5.26
C ARG A 679 -6.21 0.21 -3.99
N CYS A 680 -6.12 -1.12 -4.12
CA CYS A 680 -6.07 -2.07 -3.01
C CYS A 680 -4.75 -2.83 -2.92
N GLY A 681 -3.97 -2.90 -4.00
CA GLY A 681 -2.88 -3.87 -4.19
C GLY A 681 -3.38 -5.31 -4.31
N ASP A 682 -2.62 -6.19 -4.95
CA ASP A 682 -2.77 -7.63 -4.76
C ASP A 682 -1.44 -8.41 -4.87
N LEU A 683 -1.43 -9.65 -4.40
CA LEU A 683 -0.27 -10.54 -4.33
C LEU A 683 0.27 -10.86 -5.73
N GLY A 684 1.53 -10.50 -6.02
CA GLY A 684 2.13 -10.66 -7.34
C GLY A 684 1.56 -9.72 -8.41
N GLN A 685 0.59 -8.88 -8.07
CA GLN A 685 -0.02 -7.91 -8.98
C GLN A 685 0.68 -6.55 -8.98
N GLY A 686 1.91 -6.42 -8.44
CA GLY A 686 2.65 -5.15 -8.40
C GLY A 686 2.74 -4.40 -9.75
N THR A 687 2.84 -5.13 -10.87
CA THR A 687 2.77 -4.54 -12.21
C THR A 687 1.38 -4.02 -12.58
N GLN A 688 0.32 -4.76 -12.25
CA GLN A 688 -1.07 -4.36 -12.52
C GLN A 688 -1.53 -3.22 -11.60
N ALA A 689 -1.00 -3.17 -10.37
CA ALA A 689 -1.20 -2.06 -9.44
C ALA A 689 -0.56 -0.76 -9.96
N LEU A 690 0.65 -0.86 -10.50
CA LEU A 690 1.35 0.24 -11.16
C LEU A 690 0.57 0.73 -12.39
N VAL A 691 0.05 -0.16 -13.24
CA VAL A 691 -0.85 0.20 -14.35
C VAL A 691 -2.10 0.94 -13.86
N GLY A 692 -2.90 0.33 -12.98
CA GLY A 692 -4.18 0.88 -12.57
C GLY A 692 -4.06 2.26 -11.92
N ALA A 693 -3.09 2.43 -11.02
CA ALA A 693 -2.86 3.72 -10.38
C ALA A 693 -2.25 4.78 -11.32
N THR A 694 -1.56 4.38 -12.40
CA THR A 694 -1.16 5.30 -13.47
C THR A 694 -2.40 5.80 -14.24
N LEU A 695 -3.27 4.90 -14.70
CA LEU A 695 -4.49 5.24 -15.43
C LEU A 695 -5.41 6.15 -14.61
N ASP A 696 -5.56 5.87 -13.31
CA ASP A 696 -6.31 6.71 -12.37
C ASP A 696 -5.83 8.17 -12.33
N ARG A 697 -4.53 8.43 -12.57
CA ARG A 697 -3.93 9.77 -12.42
C ARG A 697 -3.87 10.49 -13.75
N VAL A 698 -3.73 9.75 -14.85
CA VAL A 698 -4.03 10.24 -16.20
C VAL A 698 -5.50 10.66 -16.29
N ALA A 699 -6.44 9.89 -15.73
CA ALA A 699 -7.86 10.26 -15.66
C ALA A 699 -8.12 11.51 -14.81
N GLU A 700 -7.56 11.59 -13.58
CA GLU A 700 -7.64 12.81 -12.75
C GLU A 700 -7.07 14.05 -13.47
N ALA A 701 -5.96 13.91 -14.19
CA ALA A 701 -5.33 15.02 -14.92
C ALA A 701 -6.11 15.43 -16.19
N GLU A 702 -6.61 14.47 -16.97
CA GLU A 702 -7.39 14.75 -18.17
C GLU A 702 -8.80 15.26 -17.84
N GLN A 703 -9.39 14.87 -16.71
CA GLN A 703 -10.65 15.48 -16.21
C GLN A 703 -10.47 16.96 -15.88
N ARG A 704 -9.34 17.33 -15.26
CA ARG A 704 -8.97 18.75 -15.00
C ARG A 704 -8.71 19.52 -16.29
N ARG A 705 -8.16 18.87 -17.32
CA ARG A 705 -7.88 19.49 -18.64
C ARG A 705 -9.12 19.63 -19.52
N ARG A 706 -10.09 18.72 -19.39
CA ARG A 706 -11.33 18.67 -20.18
C ARG A 706 -12.56 18.74 -19.24
N PRO A 707 -12.91 19.90 -18.66
CA PRO A 707 -14.00 20.00 -17.68
C PRO A 707 -15.41 19.70 -18.24
N GLY A 708 -15.59 19.77 -19.57
CA GLY A 708 -16.83 19.35 -20.25
C GLY A 708 -16.86 17.87 -20.67
N CYS A 709 -15.76 17.13 -20.49
CA CYS A 709 -15.65 15.72 -20.87
C CYS A 709 -15.99 14.81 -19.68
N LEU A 710 -16.76 13.76 -19.92
CA LEU A 710 -16.97 12.66 -19.00
C LEU A 710 -15.71 11.78 -18.95
N VAL A 711 -14.87 11.97 -17.93
CA VAL A 711 -13.68 11.13 -17.73
C VAL A 711 -13.95 10.08 -16.66
N ARG A 712 -13.57 8.82 -16.94
CA ARG A 712 -13.67 7.69 -16.01
C ARG A 712 -12.44 6.77 -16.08
N SER A 713 -11.87 6.44 -14.93
CA SER A 713 -10.97 5.30 -14.72
C SER A 713 -11.73 4.23 -13.94
N LEU A 714 -12.22 3.22 -14.65
CA LEU A 714 -13.07 2.17 -14.10
C LEU A 714 -12.20 0.99 -13.67
N ALA A 715 -12.10 0.79 -12.36
CA ALA A 715 -11.30 -0.29 -11.79
C ALA A 715 -12.18 -1.50 -11.48
N TRP A 716 -11.75 -2.66 -11.96
CA TRP A 716 -12.44 -3.94 -11.75
C TRP A 716 -11.58 -4.88 -10.91
N ASP A 717 -12.20 -5.84 -10.23
CA ASP A 717 -11.49 -7.05 -9.80
C ASP A 717 -11.03 -7.84 -11.06
N PRO A 718 -9.85 -8.47 -11.09
CA PRO A 718 -9.43 -9.43 -12.14
C PRO A 718 -10.57 -10.28 -12.70
N ALA A 719 -10.60 -10.37 -14.04
CA ALA A 719 -11.42 -11.34 -14.74
C ALA A 719 -10.88 -12.76 -14.52
N ASP A 720 -11.79 -13.66 -14.15
CA ASP A 720 -11.73 -15.10 -14.35
C ASP A 720 -10.46 -15.83 -13.85
N GLY A 721 -10.57 -16.44 -12.67
CA GLY A 721 -9.74 -17.60 -12.31
C GLY A 721 -8.37 -17.32 -11.65
N GLU A 722 -8.26 -16.31 -10.78
CA GLU A 722 -7.16 -16.31 -9.81
C GLU A 722 -7.26 -17.56 -8.90
N ALA A 723 -6.26 -18.44 -8.98
CA ALA A 723 -6.28 -19.74 -8.31
C ALA A 723 -6.35 -19.62 -6.78
N GLY A 724 -7.57 -19.77 -6.24
CA GLY A 724 -7.86 -19.72 -4.81
C GLY A 724 -9.00 -18.77 -4.40
N ARG A 725 -9.45 -17.85 -5.27
CA ARG A 725 -10.64 -17.03 -4.99
C ARG A 725 -11.95 -17.81 -5.22
N PRO A 726 -12.96 -17.67 -4.35
CA PRO A 726 -14.31 -18.20 -4.61
C PRO A 726 -14.98 -17.53 -5.81
N GLU A 727 -15.79 -18.27 -6.57
CA GLU A 727 -16.59 -17.71 -7.69
C GLU A 727 -17.55 -16.59 -7.23
N THR A 728 -17.99 -16.63 -5.98
CA THR A 728 -18.83 -15.59 -5.34
C THR A 728 -18.13 -14.23 -5.17
N GLU A 729 -16.82 -14.14 -5.43
CA GLU A 729 -16.03 -12.91 -5.37
C GLU A 729 -15.71 -12.31 -6.76
N VAL A 730 -16.27 -12.88 -7.85
CA VAL A 730 -16.04 -12.39 -9.21
C VAL A 730 -17.35 -11.84 -9.79
N VAL A 731 -17.35 -10.60 -10.29
CA VAL A 731 -18.51 -10.03 -11.01
C VAL A 731 -18.56 -10.63 -12.43
N PRO A 732 -19.66 -11.30 -12.84
CA PRO A 732 -19.78 -11.88 -14.17
C PRO A 732 -19.58 -10.86 -15.30
N VAL A 733 -19.01 -11.30 -16.42
CA VAL A 733 -18.64 -10.46 -17.57
C VAL A 733 -19.81 -9.56 -18.04
N HIS A 734 -21.04 -10.11 -18.12
CA HIS A 734 -22.23 -9.37 -18.52
C HIS A 734 -22.65 -8.31 -17.49
N ALA A 735 -22.54 -8.62 -16.19
CA ALA A 735 -22.88 -7.70 -15.11
C ALA A 735 -21.88 -6.53 -15.04
N ARG A 736 -20.59 -6.79 -15.30
CA ARG A 736 -19.58 -5.73 -15.48
C ARG A 736 -19.88 -4.85 -16.69
N ALA A 737 -20.31 -5.44 -17.82
CA ALA A 737 -20.63 -4.68 -19.03
C ALA A 737 -21.85 -3.76 -18.83
N ALA A 738 -22.89 -4.24 -18.14
CA ALA A 738 -24.03 -3.43 -17.74
C ALA A 738 -23.64 -2.31 -16.75
N ALA A 739 -22.84 -2.64 -15.72
CA ALA A 739 -22.36 -1.67 -14.73
C ALA A 739 -21.45 -0.58 -15.36
N PHE A 740 -20.66 -0.94 -16.37
CA PHE A 740 -19.88 0.01 -17.18
C PHE A 740 -20.79 1.05 -17.86
N VAL A 741 -21.80 0.61 -18.61
CA VAL A 741 -22.72 1.52 -19.31
C VAL A 741 -23.55 2.34 -18.30
N ALA A 742 -23.92 1.77 -17.16
CA ALA A 742 -24.60 2.48 -16.08
C ALA A 742 -23.75 3.61 -15.47
N GLU A 743 -22.44 3.39 -15.26
CA GLU A 743 -21.53 4.43 -14.74
C GLU A 743 -21.36 5.61 -15.72
N LEU A 744 -21.50 5.40 -17.03
CA LEU A 744 -21.52 6.50 -18.01
C LEU A 744 -22.80 7.35 -17.96
N ALA A 745 -23.86 6.85 -17.31
CA ALA A 745 -25.15 7.52 -17.14
C ALA A 745 -25.34 8.19 -15.76
N VAL A 746 -24.29 8.23 -14.92
CA VAL A 746 -24.31 8.94 -13.62
C VAL A 746 -23.13 9.88 -13.45
N ASP A 747 -23.34 10.96 -12.70
CA ASP A 747 -22.27 11.83 -12.24
C ASP A 747 -21.45 11.20 -11.10
N GLY A 748 -20.21 11.66 -10.95
CA GLY A 748 -19.26 11.06 -10.01
C GLY A 748 -17.82 11.50 -10.24
N PRO A 749 -16.91 11.03 -9.37
CA PRO A 749 -15.47 11.25 -9.51
C PRO A 749 -14.93 10.53 -10.76
N ALA A 750 -13.77 10.98 -11.25
CA ALA A 750 -13.09 10.29 -12.35
C ALA A 750 -12.73 8.83 -11.99
N ASN A 751 -12.42 8.53 -10.73
CA ASN A 751 -11.96 7.21 -10.29
C ASN A 751 -13.06 6.45 -9.55
N VAL A 752 -13.55 5.36 -10.15
CA VAL A 752 -14.64 4.50 -9.62
C VAL A 752 -14.23 3.02 -9.67
N VAL A 753 -14.44 2.27 -8.58
CA VAL A 753 -14.30 0.79 -8.56
C VAL A 753 -15.68 0.19 -8.72
N LEU A 754 -15.77 -0.88 -9.51
CA LEU A 754 -16.96 -1.70 -9.70
C LEU A 754 -16.57 -3.16 -9.40
N ALA A 755 -16.95 -3.62 -8.20
CA ALA A 755 -16.56 -4.92 -7.63
C ALA A 755 -17.69 -5.44 -6.72
N PRO A 756 -17.67 -6.69 -6.21
CA PRO A 756 -18.69 -7.17 -5.27
C PRO A 756 -18.67 -6.38 -3.95
N ARG A 757 -19.80 -6.30 -3.22
CA ARG A 757 -19.84 -5.63 -1.90
C ARG A 757 -18.88 -6.20 -0.86
N SER A 758 -18.50 -7.48 -0.98
CA SER A 758 -17.50 -8.14 -0.14
C SER A 758 -16.05 -7.69 -0.42
N ALA A 759 -15.77 -7.08 -1.58
CA ALA A 759 -14.40 -6.80 -2.02
C ALA A 759 -13.74 -5.56 -1.37
N VAL A 760 -14.40 -4.89 -0.42
CA VAL A 760 -13.79 -3.83 0.41
C VAL A 760 -12.93 -4.51 1.48
N PRO A 761 -11.58 -4.51 1.39
CA PRO A 761 -10.79 -5.38 2.26
C PRO A 761 -10.64 -4.74 3.64
N ASP A 762 -11.20 -5.36 4.67
CA ASP A 762 -10.88 -4.97 6.04
C ASP A 762 -9.49 -5.49 6.41
N ARG A 763 -8.57 -4.56 6.65
CA ARG A 763 -7.18 -4.85 7.01
C ARG A 763 -6.81 -4.12 8.28
N ALA A 764 -5.98 -4.78 9.08
CA ALA A 764 -5.31 -4.14 10.21
C ALA A 764 -4.50 -2.93 9.72
N GLN A 765 -4.60 -1.82 10.45
CA GLN A 765 -3.80 -0.62 10.25
C GLN A 765 -2.90 -0.45 11.47
N PRO A 766 -1.68 -1.01 11.44
CA PRO A 766 -0.74 -0.90 12.55
C PRO A 766 0.08 0.39 12.43
N ALA A 767 0.30 1.03 13.58
CA ALA A 767 1.13 2.19 13.85
C ALA A 767 1.98 1.89 15.10
N SER A 768 2.97 2.74 15.40
CA SER A 768 3.88 2.54 16.54
C SER A 768 4.40 3.85 17.09
N VAL A 769 4.71 3.90 18.38
CA VAL A 769 5.34 5.06 19.04
C VAL A 769 6.47 4.61 19.96
N ALA A 770 7.64 5.22 19.80
CA ALA A 770 8.75 5.06 20.72
C ALA A 770 8.47 5.86 22.01
N VAL A 771 8.40 5.18 23.14
CA VAL A 771 8.11 5.76 24.46
C VAL A 771 9.37 5.67 25.31
N ASP A 772 9.92 6.84 25.63
CA ASP A 772 11.19 7.03 26.33
C ASP A 772 11.16 8.35 27.13
N ALA A 773 11.81 8.37 28.29
CA ALA A 773 11.84 9.54 29.17
C ALA A 773 12.73 10.70 28.67
N GLY A 774 13.67 10.45 27.75
CA GLY A 774 14.46 11.51 27.10
C GLY A 774 13.64 12.32 26.09
N THR A 775 12.83 11.62 25.29
CA THR A 775 11.91 12.18 24.29
C THR A 775 10.60 12.68 24.89
N HIS A 776 10.10 12.05 25.95
CA HIS A 776 8.85 12.38 26.62
C HIS A 776 9.06 12.62 28.14
N PRO A 777 9.69 13.73 28.56
CA PRO A 777 10.11 13.93 29.96
C PRO A 777 8.99 13.98 31.00
N TRP A 778 7.73 14.12 30.57
CA TRP A 778 6.55 14.06 31.45
C TRP A 778 6.26 12.64 31.98
N LEU A 779 6.77 11.58 31.33
CA LEU A 779 6.66 10.20 31.82
C LEU A 779 7.24 9.99 33.21
N ALA A 780 8.36 10.66 33.50
CA ALA A 780 9.03 10.57 34.80
C ALA A 780 8.16 11.08 35.96
N ASP A 781 7.18 11.95 35.66
CA ASP A 781 6.31 12.63 36.61
C ASP A 781 4.88 12.03 36.66
N HIS A 782 4.60 10.89 36.02
CA HIS A 782 3.33 10.15 36.19
C HIS A 782 3.61 8.82 36.89
N ARG A 783 3.57 8.83 38.23
CA ARG A 783 4.11 7.73 39.08
C ARG A 783 3.10 7.09 40.06
N PRO A 784 2.03 6.41 39.60
CA PRO A 784 1.15 5.65 40.49
C PRO A 784 1.95 4.66 41.34
N GLN A 785 1.79 4.70 42.67
CA GLN A 785 2.55 3.87 43.62
C GLN A 785 4.08 3.96 43.43
N ASP A 786 4.58 5.16 43.12
CA ASP A 786 5.98 5.48 42.83
C ASP A 786 6.60 4.79 41.60
N VAL A 787 5.83 4.07 40.77
CA VAL A 787 6.29 3.45 39.50
C VAL A 787 5.90 4.33 38.32
N ALA A 788 6.84 4.68 37.43
CA ALA A 788 6.50 5.43 36.20
C ALA A 788 5.64 4.57 35.27
N ILE A 789 4.45 5.06 34.95
CA ILE A 789 3.45 4.36 34.13
C ILE A 789 2.95 5.29 33.02
N LEU A 790 2.57 4.76 31.86
CA LEU A 790 1.97 5.53 30.78
C LEU A 790 0.61 6.17 31.21
N PRO A 791 0.42 7.49 31.04
CA PRO A 791 -0.87 8.14 31.30
C PRO A 791 -1.99 7.64 30.38
N LEU A 792 -3.21 7.51 30.92
CA LEU A 792 -4.40 7.20 30.12
C LEU A 792 -4.63 8.25 29.02
N ALA A 793 -4.32 9.53 29.28
CA ALA A 793 -4.38 10.59 28.28
C ALA A 793 -3.53 10.30 27.02
N ALA A 794 -2.39 9.63 27.15
CA ALA A 794 -1.53 9.28 26.02
C ALA A 794 -2.15 8.13 25.19
N GLY A 795 -2.63 7.08 25.87
CA GLY A 795 -3.37 6.00 25.24
C GLY A 795 -4.62 6.49 24.50
N LEU A 796 -5.39 7.40 25.10
CA LEU A 796 -6.55 8.05 24.47
C LEU A 796 -6.14 8.82 23.20
N GLY A 797 -5.15 9.71 23.28
CA GLY A 797 -4.70 10.52 22.15
C GLY A 797 -4.20 9.67 20.97
N TRP A 798 -3.39 8.65 21.25
CA TRP A 798 -2.82 7.75 20.23
C TRP A 798 -3.85 6.81 19.61
N MET A 799 -4.73 6.19 20.40
CA MET A 799 -5.81 5.35 19.87
C MET A 799 -6.81 6.18 19.05
N ALA A 800 -7.12 7.41 19.48
CA ALA A 800 -7.97 8.32 18.72
C ALA A 800 -7.32 8.74 17.40
N ALA A 801 -6.01 9.02 17.38
CA ALA A 801 -5.28 9.35 16.17
C ALA A 801 -5.28 8.19 15.14
N ALA A 802 -5.09 6.96 15.59
CA ALA A 802 -5.15 5.78 14.73
C ALA A 802 -6.58 5.48 14.25
N ALA A 803 -7.58 5.52 15.13
CA ALA A 803 -8.99 5.39 14.75
C ALA A 803 -9.38 6.48 13.72
N ARG A 804 -8.87 7.71 13.88
CA ARG A 804 -9.06 8.81 12.94
C ARG A 804 -8.43 8.58 11.56
N VAL A 805 -7.39 7.76 11.44
CA VAL A 805 -6.83 7.32 10.13
C VAL A 805 -7.79 6.36 9.41
N ARG A 806 -8.60 5.59 10.14
CA ARG A 806 -9.62 4.68 9.60
C ARG A 806 -10.95 5.36 9.30
N GLU A 807 -11.45 6.24 10.16
CA GLU A 807 -12.74 6.93 10.04
C GLU A 807 -12.61 8.38 10.55
N GLN A 808 -13.02 9.39 9.76
CA GLN A 808 -12.54 10.77 9.95
C GLN A 808 -12.95 11.38 11.29
N ASP A 809 -14.20 11.12 11.66
CA ASP A 809 -14.88 11.72 12.81
C ASP A 809 -15.08 10.65 13.90
N ALA A 810 -14.17 9.67 13.94
CA ALA A 810 -14.19 8.55 14.87
C ALA A 810 -14.03 9.01 16.33
N VAL A 811 -14.98 8.57 17.15
CA VAL A 811 -15.00 8.78 18.60
C VAL A 811 -14.67 7.45 19.28
N LEU A 812 -13.73 7.44 20.23
CA LEU A 812 -13.40 6.21 20.95
C LEU A 812 -14.56 5.83 21.91
N THR A 813 -14.92 4.56 21.96
CA THR A 813 -16.00 4.04 22.80
C THR A 813 -15.53 2.86 23.65
N GLY A 814 -16.04 2.77 24.89
CA GLY A 814 -15.73 1.66 25.79
C GLY A 814 -14.23 1.50 26.08
N VAL A 815 -13.49 2.60 26.23
CA VAL A 815 -12.05 2.59 26.49
C VAL A 815 -11.78 1.89 27.83
N ARG A 816 -10.80 0.98 27.85
CA ARG A 816 -10.35 0.25 29.04
C ARG A 816 -8.84 0.17 29.12
N VAL A 817 -8.30 0.40 30.32
CA VAL A 817 -6.94 0.00 30.72
C VAL A 817 -6.98 -1.48 31.09
N VAL A 818 -6.41 -2.32 30.23
CA VAL A 818 -6.28 -3.77 30.45
C VAL A 818 -5.06 -4.08 31.31
N ARG A 819 -3.95 -3.36 31.08
CA ARG A 819 -2.68 -3.52 31.79
C ARG A 819 -1.90 -2.20 31.80
N SER A 820 -1.26 -1.89 32.92
CA SER A 820 -0.36 -0.74 33.04
C SER A 820 0.94 -0.97 32.26
N VAL A 821 1.32 -0.02 31.40
CA VAL A 821 2.65 0.05 30.78
C VAL A 821 3.59 0.78 31.72
N THR A 822 4.65 0.13 32.21
CA THR A 822 5.73 0.81 32.94
C THR A 822 6.69 1.48 31.97
N THR A 823 7.16 2.69 32.29
CA THR A 823 7.91 3.56 31.36
C THR A 823 9.30 3.92 31.87
N GLU A 824 9.88 3.04 32.69
CA GLU A 824 11.23 3.19 33.27
C GLU A 824 12.36 2.88 32.27
N HIS A 825 12.02 2.26 31.14
CA HIS A 825 12.94 1.91 30.04
C HIS A 825 12.32 2.32 28.68
N PRO A 826 13.15 2.67 27.66
CA PRO A 826 12.70 2.88 26.29
C PRO A 826 12.04 1.63 25.71
N GLN A 827 10.88 1.79 25.05
CA GLN A 827 10.10 0.72 24.41
C GLN A 827 9.32 1.25 23.20
N THR A 828 8.78 0.37 22.34
CA THR A 828 7.99 0.74 21.15
C THR A 828 6.56 0.20 21.26
N LEU A 829 5.62 1.05 21.69
CA LEU A 829 4.22 0.65 21.80
C LEU A 829 3.57 0.57 20.41
N GLY A 830 2.90 -0.55 20.12
CA GLY A 830 2.15 -0.74 18.89
C GLY A 830 0.69 -0.31 19.04
N VAL A 831 0.18 0.51 18.12
CA VAL A 831 -1.25 0.84 18.02
C VAL A 831 -1.81 0.09 16.81
N THR A 832 -2.84 -0.73 16.96
CA THR A 832 -3.47 -1.43 15.83
C THR A 832 -4.96 -1.15 15.79
N VAL A 833 -5.45 -0.78 14.60
CA VAL A 833 -6.89 -0.67 14.28
C VAL A 833 -7.31 -1.84 13.40
N PHE A 834 -8.42 -2.50 13.72
CA PHE A 834 -9.04 -3.55 12.89
C PHE A 834 -10.56 -3.48 13.03
N GLY A 835 -11.31 -3.54 11.92
CA GLY A 835 -12.77 -3.37 11.97
C GLY A 835 -13.19 -2.02 12.54
N ARG A 836 -13.78 -2.07 13.74
CA ARG A 836 -14.15 -0.90 14.58
C ARG A 836 -13.50 -0.94 15.96
N GLU A 837 -12.43 -1.73 16.13
CA GLU A 837 -11.66 -1.83 17.37
C GLU A 837 -10.26 -1.21 17.19
N VAL A 838 -9.71 -0.70 18.30
CA VAL A 838 -8.35 -0.20 18.40
C VAL A 838 -7.72 -0.63 19.72
N TRP A 839 -6.45 -1.00 19.69
CA TRP A 839 -5.69 -1.35 20.89
C TRP A 839 -4.26 -0.82 20.86
N LEU A 840 -3.73 -0.56 22.06
CA LEU A 840 -2.32 -0.24 22.32
C LEU A 840 -1.68 -1.46 23.00
N SER A 841 -0.63 -2.02 22.39
CA SER A 841 0.19 -3.12 22.92
C SER A 841 1.61 -2.65 23.26
N ASP A 842 2.32 -3.39 24.11
CA ASP A 842 3.75 -3.19 24.38
C ASP A 842 4.66 -3.96 23.39
N ASP A 843 5.98 -3.95 23.66
CA ASP A 843 7.00 -4.67 22.87
C ASP A 843 6.75 -6.19 22.76
N ALA A 844 5.98 -6.78 23.68
CA ALA A 844 5.60 -8.21 23.63
C ALA A 844 4.36 -8.46 22.74
N GLY A 845 3.70 -7.41 22.25
CA GLY A 845 2.43 -7.47 21.52
C GLY A 845 1.20 -7.55 22.42
N GLU A 846 1.37 -7.62 23.73
CA GLU A 846 0.30 -7.87 24.70
C GLU A 846 -0.54 -6.58 24.95
N PRO A 847 -1.87 -6.60 24.74
CA PRO A 847 -2.69 -5.39 24.74
C PRO A 847 -2.84 -4.78 26.13
N CYS A 848 -2.41 -3.52 26.25
CA CYS A 848 -2.45 -2.71 27.46
C CYS A 848 -3.69 -1.83 27.54
N PHE A 849 -4.15 -1.30 26.40
CA PHE A 849 -5.38 -0.51 26.29
C PHE A 849 -6.22 -1.06 25.13
N ARG A 850 -7.55 -1.03 25.27
CA ARG A 850 -8.51 -1.38 24.22
C ARG A 850 -9.64 -0.35 24.16
N ALA A 851 -10.18 -0.12 22.97
CA ALA A 851 -11.40 0.63 22.74
C ALA A 851 -12.10 0.15 21.46
N GLY A 852 -13.42 0.34 21.39
CA GLY A 852 -14.10 0.46 20.10
C GLY A 852 -13.97 1.89 19.56
N PHE A 853 -14.49 2.14 18.36
CA PHE A 853 -14.82 3.50 17.92
C PHE A 853 -16.12 3.57 17.14
N GLY A 854 -16.84 4.68 17.32
CA GLY A 854 -18.16 4.97 16.76
C GLY A 854 -18.21 6.30 16.03
N ALA A 855 -19.37 6.58 15.42
CA ALA A 855 -19.82 7.96 15.28
C ALA A 855 -20.06 8.57 16.68
N PRO A 856 -19.98 9.90 16.85
CA PRO A 856 -20.31 10.56 18.11
C PRO A 856 -21.74 10.23 18.58
N GLY A 857 -21.90 10.11 19.90
CA GLY A 857 -23.21 10.27 20.54
C GLY A 857 -23.76 11.70 20.42
N PRO A 858 -24.89 12.03 21.06
CA PRO A 858 -25.43 13.38 21.03
C PRO A 858 -24.49 14.40 21.68
N ASP A 859 -24.55 15.64 21.19
CA ASP A 859 -23.89 16.80 21.79
C ASP A 859 -24.42 17.11 23.20
N ARG A 860 -23.56 17.69 24.05
CA ARG A 860 -23.86 18.01 25.44
C ARG A 860 -23.68 19.50 25.76
N ASP A 861 -24.65 20.06 26.45
CA ASP A 861 -24.69 21.47 26.85
C ASP A 861 -23.83 21.68 28.12
N TRP A 862 -22.54 22.02 27.94
CA TRP A 862 -21.58 22.17 29.04
C TRP A 862 -21.68 23.53 29.74
N ARG A 863 -21.91 23.52 31.06
CA ARG A 863 -22.09 24.73 31.88
C ARG A 863 -21.30 24.62 33.20
N PRO A 864 -20.46 25.61 33.56
CA PRO A 864 -19.67 25.57 34.79
C PRO A 864 -20.54 25.79 36.03
N ALA A 865 -20.47 24.87 36.99
CA ALA A 865 -21.14 24.98 38.28
C ALA A 865 -20.28 25.77 39.29
N GLY A 866 -20.32 27.10 39.20
CA GLY A 866 -19.64 28.01 40.12
C GLY A 866 -18.34 28.62 39.58
N ASP A 867 -17.54 29.21 40.47
CA ASP A 867 -16.30 29.92 40.15
C ASP A 867 -15.10 28.96 40.03
N PRO A 868 -14.45 28.82 38.86
CA PRO A 868 -13.27 27.97 38.66
C PRO A 868 -11.97 28.50 39.30
N ALA A 869 -11.96 29.73 39.82
CA ALA A 869 -10.77 30.39 40.37
C ALA A 869 -10.71 30.42 41.91
N ARG A 870 -11.68 29.81 42.60
CA ARG A 870 -11.87 29.92 44.06
C ARG A 870 -10.68 29.44 44.91
N TYR A 871 -9.95 28.43 44.46
CA TYR A 871 -8.75 27.89 45.11
C TYR A 871 -7.58 27.80 44.12
N PRO A 872 -6.33 28.06 44.56
CA PRO A 872 -5.16 27.90 43.71
C PRO A 872 -4.90 26.43 43.43
N GLY A 873 -4.51 26.08 42.21
CA GLY A 873 -4.27 24.69 41.79
C GLY A 873 -3.16 23.98 42.57
N SER A 874 -2.23 24.70 43.20
CA SER A 874 -1.27 24.12 44.14
C SER A 874 -1.93 23.39 45.33
N SER A 875 -3.18 23.74 45.69
CA SER A 875 -3.96 23.01 46.72
C SER A 875 -4.40 21.60 46.30
N VAL A 876 -4.37 21.29 44.99
CA VAL A 876 -4.61 19.93 44.47
C VAL A 876 -3.42 19.02 44.73
N TYR A 877 -2.20 19.55 44.74
CA TYR A 877 -0.96 18.79 44.93
C TYR A 877 -0.42 18.87 46.37
N ALA A 878 -0.91 19.82 47.18
CA ALA A 878 -0.54 19.99 48.58
C ALA A 878 -1.26 18.98 49.49
N GLY A 879 -0.69 17.78 49.63
CA GLY A 879 -1.12 16.78 50.62
C GLY A 879 -2.30 15.89 50.21
N ARG A 880 -2.76 15.96 48.96
CA ARG A 880 -3.64 14.95 48.36
C ARG A 880 -2.82 13.89 47.61
N PRO A 881 -3.28 12.64 47.50
CA PRO A 881 -2.51 11.53 46.95
C PRO A 881 -2.54 11.46 45.40
N LEU A 882 -2.44 12.61 44.72
CA LEU A 882 -2.20 12.60 43.27
C LEU A 882 -0.75 12.23 42.98
N PHE A 883 -0.57 11.22 42.13
CA PHE A 883 0.70 10.63 41.72
C PHE A 883 1.44 11.42 40.62
N HIS A 884 1.25 12.74 40.59
CA HIS A 884 1.76 13.63 39.53
C HIS A 884 2.91 14.50 40.06
N GLY A 885 4.02 14.51 39.34
CA GLY A 885 5.18 15.38 39.55
C GLY A 885 5.10 16.71 38.79
N PRO A 886 6.08 17.62 38.98
CA PRO A 886 5.96 19.02 38.59
C PRO A 886 5.65 19.30 37.11
N ARG A 887 6.11 18.46 36.16
CA ARG A 887 5.79 18.63 34.73
C ARG A 887 4.31 18.41 34.43
N LEU A 888 3.62 17.64 35.26
CA LEU A 888 2.19 17.33 35.20
C LEU A 888 1.38 18.06 36.28
N HIS A 889 1.92 19.10 36.93
CA HIS A 889 1.16 20.02 37.80
C HIS A 889 0.35 21.03 36.97
N VAL A 890 -0.57 20.49 36.15
CA VAL A 890 -1.33 21.19 35.11
C VAL A 890 -2.58 21.90 35.61
N VAL A 891 -3.12 21.53 36.78
CA VAL A 891 -4.29 22.21 37.35
C VAL A 891 -3.85 23.56 37.90
N ARG A 892 -4.35 24.64 37.30
CA ARG A 892 -4.05 26.04 37.67
C ARG A 892 -4.94 26.56 38.79
N SER A 893 -6.22 26.21 38.76
CA SER A 893 -7.20 26.62 39.77
C SER A 893 -8.35 25.63 39.86
N LEU A 894 -9.02 25.65 41.02
CA LEU A 894 -10.07 24.72 41.42
C LEU A 894 -11.24 25.52 42.01
N GLY A 895 -12.46 25.19 41.62
CA GLY A 895 -13.70 25.71 42.21
C GLY A 895 -14.09 25.01 43.51
N GLU A 896 -15.35 25.15 43.92
CA GLU A 896 -15.90 24.31 44.99
C GLU A 896 -16.19 22.90 44.46
N ILE A 897 -15.76 21.86 45.19
CA ILE A 897 -16.07 20.47 44.85
C ILE A 897 -17.51 20.21 45.30
N GLY A 898 -18.43 20.11 44.33
CA GLY A 898 -19.83 19.78 44.55
C GLY A 898 -20.09 18.27 44.62
N PRO A 899 -21.32 17.86 44.96
CA PRO A 899 -21.72 16.46 44.89
C PRO A 899 -21.59 15.93 43.45
N ASP A 900 -22.18 16.63 42.49
CA ASP A 900 -22.35 16.17 41.10
C ASP A 900 -21.17 16.53 40.17
N GLY A 901 -20.14 17.23 40.66
CA GLY A 901 -19.01 17.66 39.83
C GLY A 901 -18.10 18.72 40.44
N VAL A 902 -17.20 19.27 39.62
CA VAL A 902 -16.29 20.37 39.96
C VAL A 902 -15.89 21.13 38.69
N VAL A 903 -15.56 22.41 38.80
CA VAL A 903 -15.00 23.20 37.71
C VAL A 903 -13.61 23.74 38.09
N GLY A 904 -12.71 23.89 37.12
CA GLY A 904 -11.37 24.44 37.34
C GLY A 904 -10.70 24.93 36.05
N THR A 905 -9.48 25.44 36.14
CA THR A 905 -8.66 25.81 34.98
C THR A 905 -7.45 24.89 34.88
N VAL A 906 -7.18 24.34 33.69
CA VAL A 906 -6.02 23.51 33.40
C VAL A 906 -5.07 24.18 32.39
N LEU A 907 -3.81 23.76 32.39
CA LEU A 907 -2.76 24.24 31.48
C LEU A 907 -2.45 23.20 30.41
N GLY A 908 -2.47 23.63 29.15
CA GLY A 908 -1.94 22.83 28.04
C GLY A 908 -0.41 22.83 27.98
N ALA A 909 0.16 21.92 27.21
CA ALA A 909 1.60 21.62 27.13
C ALA A 909 2.43 22.87 26.78
N ARG A 910 1.91 23.74 25.90
CA ARG A 910 2.51 25.04 25.57
C ARG A 910 2.63 25.97 26.79
N ALA A 911 1.62 26.00 27.65
CA ALA A 911 1.61 26.84 28.85
C ALA A 911 2.48 26.24 29.98
N MET A 912 2.66 24.92 29.99
CA MET A 912 3.64 24.22 30.84
C MET A 912 5.09 24.32 30.33
N GLY A 913 5.34 25.00 29.21
CA GLY A 913 6.67 25.15 28.63
C GLY A 913 7.29 23.84 28.10
N TRP A 914 6.45 22.85 27.77
CA TRP A 914 6.94 21.58 27.22
C TRP A 914 7.51 21.78 25.80
N PRO A 915 8.62 21.11 25.43
CA PRO A 915 9.11 21.07 24.04
C PRO A 915 8.02 20.49 23.12
N ASP A 916 8.09 20.73 21.81
CA ASP A 916 7.10 20.19 20.88
C ASP A 916 7.24 18.67 20.76
N ASP A 917 6.34 17.96 21.44
CA ASP A 917 6.36 16.52 21.71
C ASP A 917 5.59 15.69 20.69
N ASN A 918 5.16 16.33 19.59
CA ASN A 918 4.54 15.68 18.42
C ASN A 918 3.24 14.92 18.69
N LEU A 919 2.65 15.07 19.87
CA LEU A 919 1.42 14.38 20.26
C LEU A 919 0.20 14.89 19.47
N PRO A 920 -0.78 14.01 19.17
CA PRO A 920 -1.97 14.37 18.39
C PRO A 920 -2.91 15.34 19.11
N VAL A 921 -2.80 15.45 20.44
CA VAL A 921 -3.69 16.19 21.34
C VAL A 921 -2.86 16.87 22.42
N ASP A 922 -3.41 17.89 23.08
CA ASP A 922 -2.77 18.50 24.25
C ASP A 922 -2.85 17.55 25.46
N LEU A 923 -1.85 16.69 25.59
CA LEU A 923 -1.75 15.69 26.65
C LEU A 923 -1.86 16.32 28.04
N ALA A 924 -1.19 17.45 28.27
CA ALA A 924 -1.17 18.10 29.58
C ALA A 924 -2.57 18.53 30.03
N ALA A 925 -3.40 19.06 29.12
CA ALA A 925 -4.77 19.42 29.45
C ALA A 925 -5.71 18.21 29.51
N LEU A 926 -5.53 17.20 28.65
CA LEU A 926 -6.32 15.97 28.67
C LEU A 926 -6.08 15.15 29.95
N ASP A 927 -4.83 15.08 30.39
CA ASP A 927 -4.43 14.56 31.69
C ASP A 927 -4.96 15.45 32.83
N GLY A 928 -4.91 16.77 32.67
CA GLY A 928 -5.53 17.73 33.60
C GLY A 928 -7.03 17.53 33.82
N ALA A 929 -7.78 17.09 32.80
CA ALA A 929 -9.17 16.71 32.94
C ALA A 929 -9.35 15.43 33.76
N LEU A 930 -8.49 14.42 33.56
CA LEU A 930 -8.46 13.20 34.37
C LEU A 930 -8.05 13.50 35.83
N GLN A 931 -7.06 14.38 36.04
CA GLN A 931 -6.64 14.85 37.36
C GLN A 931 -7.78 15.57 38.08
N LEU A 932 -8.46 16.53 37.43
CA LEU A 932 -9.59 17.26 38.02
C LEU A 932 -10.77 16.34 38.33
N SER A 933 -11.04 15.37 37.45
CA SER A 933 -12.06 14.34 37.67
C SER A 933 -11.72 13.43 38.85
N GLY A 934 -10.44 13.06 39.02
CA GLY A 934 -9.94 12.35 40.19
C GLY A 934 -10.00 13.17 41.48
N VAL A 935 -9.73 14.48 41.40
CA VAL A 935 -9.84 15.43 42.52
C VAL A 935 -11.27 15.58 43.03
N TRP A 936 -12.26 15.51 42.14
CA TRP A 936 -13.65 15.32 42.54
C TRP A 936 -13.84 13.91 43.13
N ALA A 937 -13.51 12.85 42.39
CA ALA A 937 -13.86 11.46 42.73
C ALA A 937 -13.34 10.96 44.09
N MET A 938 -12.14 11.37 44.51
CA MET A 938 -11.54 11.00 45.80
C MET A 938 -12.40 11.41 47.01
N ASP A 939 -12.29 10.63 48.10
CA ASP A 939 -12.76 10.97 49.44
C ASP A 939 -11.57 11.10 50.42
N GLU A 940 -11.81 11.25 51.72
CA GLU A 940 -10.75 11.39 52.73
C GLU A 940 -9.95 10.09 52.99
N HIS A 941 -10.33 8.95 52.40
CA HIS A 941 -9.83 7.62 52.74
C HIS A 941 -9.40 6.77 51.52
N ARG A 942 -9.79 7.14 50.29
CA ARG A 942 -9.59 6.33 49.07
C ARG A 942 -8.88 7.12 47.96
N THR A 943 -7.74 6.60 47.54
CA THR A 943 -7.18 6.88 46.21
C THR A 943 -8.02 6.22 45.12
N VAL A 944 -8.04 6.79 43.93
CA VAL A 944 -8.68 6.21 42.74
C VAL A 944 -7.81 6.34 41.51
N LEU A 945 -7.94 5.41 40.58
CA LEU A 945 -7.30 5.43 39.26
C LEU A 945 -8.36 5.41 38.15
N PRO A 946 -8.24 6.22 37.08
CA PRO A 946 -9.12 6.14 35.92
C PRO A 946 -8.76 4.89 35.10
N MET A 947 -9.65 3.89 35.09
CA MET A 947 -9.45 2.60 34.44
C MET A 947 -10.22 2.46 33.12
N GLY A 948 -11.10 3.41 32.81
CA GLY A 948 -11.84 3.44 31.54
C GLY A 948 -12.52 4.77 31.27
N VAL A 949 -12.99 4.94 30.02
CA VAL A 949 -13.82 6.06 29.58
C VAL A 949 -14.88 5.49 28.64
N ALA A 950 -16.16 5.77 28.88
CA ALA A 950 -17.26 5.23 28.06
C ALA A 950 -17.27 5.82 26.64
N GLU A 951 -16.97 7.12 26.48
CA GLU A 951 -16.85 7.80 25.19
C GLU A 951 -15.79 8.92 25.26
N CYS A 952 -14.84 8.97 24.33
CA CYS A 952 -13.80 10.01 24.26
C CYS A 952 -13.81 10.70 22.89
N ARG A 953 -14.13 12.00 22.89
CA ARG A 953 -14.30 12.84 21.70
C ARG A 953 -13.18 13.88 21.65
N ILE A 954 -12.49 13.99 20.51
CA ILE A 954 -11.44 14.99 20.27
C ILE A 954 -11.94 15.98 19.21
N HIS A 955 -12.48 17.10 19.68
CA HIS A 955 -13.07 18.16 18.84
C HIS A 955 -12.02 19.09 18.23
N ARG A 956 -10.88 19.28 18.91
CA ARG A 956 -9.74 20.10 18.44
C ARG A 956 -8.44 19.30 18.64
N TRP A 957 -7.56 19.34 17.65
CA TRP A 957 -6.35 18.52 17.58
C TRP A 957 -5.09 19.37 17.69
N GLY A 958 -4.01 18.80 18.22
CA GLY A 958 -2.79 19.52 18.59
C GLY A 958 -2.90 20.24 19.95
N ARG A 959 -2.05 21.26 20.14
CA ARG A 959 -1.80 21.93 21.42
C ARG A 959 -2.67 23.17 21.64
N LEU A 960 -3.13 23.35 22.88
CA LEU A 960 -3.95 24.51 23.29
C LEU A 960 -3.21 25.84 23.08
N PRO A 961 -3.94 26.92 22.73
CA PRO A 961 -3.37 28.26 22.63
C PRO A 961 -3.14 28.92 24.00
N GLY A 962 -3.81 28.43 25.06
CA GLY A 962 -3.73 28.97 26.42
C GLY A 962 -4.38 28.05 27.45
N PRO A 963 -4.64 28.53 28.69
CA PRO A 963 -5.36 27.77 29.70
C PRO A 963 -6.78 27.41 29.23
N ALA A 964 -7.25 26.21 29.59
CA ALA A 964 -8.59 25.73 29.29
C ALA A 964 -9.45 25.68 30.57
N LEU A 965 -10.74 25.95 30.44
CA LEU A 965 -11.74 25.67 31.47
C LEU A 965 -12.05 24.17 31.41
N CYS A 966 -11.89 23.47 32.53
CA CYS A 966 -12.29 22.08 32.66
C CYS A 966 -13.55 22.00 33.53
N ILE A 967 -14.59 21.34 33.01
CA ILE A 967 -15.88 21.13 33.70
C ILE A 967 -16.04 19.63 33.91
N VAL A 968 -16.17 19.19 35.15
CA VAL A 968 -16.53 17.81 35.54
C VAL A 968 -17.99 17.83 36.01
N ALA A 969 -18.80 16.90 35.52
CA ALA A 969 -20.24 16.83 35.75
C ALA A 969 -20.75 15.37 35.84
N ASP A 970 -22.05 15.21 36.09
CA ASP A 970 -22.78 13.94 36.24
C ASP A 970 -22.07 12.93 37.15
N GLY A 971 -21.53 13.48 38.25
CA GLY A 971 -20.77 12.75 39.24
C GLY A 971 -21.62 11.78 40.07
N HIS A 972 -21.28 10.50 40.00
CA HIS A 972 -21.85 9.44 40.81
C HIS A 972 -20.74 8.66 41.53
N ARG A 973 -20.92 8.36 42.82
CA ARG A 973 -19.95 7.60 43.64
C ARG A 973 -20.65 6.47 44.36
N ASP A 974 -20.00 5.32 44.48
CA ASP A 974 -20.50 4.16 45.21
C ASP A 974 -19.36 3.42 45.96
N ASP A 975 -19.67 2.30 46.60
CA ASP A 975 -18.68 1.51 47.34
C ASP A 975 -17.59 0.84 46.47
N ARG A 976 -17.77 0.83 45.15
CA ARG A 976 -16.89 0.17 44.16
C ARG A 976 -15.99 1.17 43.45
N GLY A 977 -16.43 2.43 43.30
CA GLY A 977 -15.66 3.47 42.64
C GLY A 977 -16.45 4.78 42.44
N ALA A 978 -16.07 5.51 41.39
CA ALA A 978 -16.80 6.70 40.97
C ALA A 978 -16.89 6.78 39.45
N ARG A 979 -17.89 7.51 38.96
CA ARG A 979 -18.09 7.83 37.55
C ARG A 979 -18.45 9.30 37.41
N CYS A 980 -17.90 9.96 36.40
CA CYS A 980 -18.25 11.32 36.01
C CYS A 980 -17.95 11.54 34.51
N ASP A 981 -18.46 12.63 33.97
CA ASP A 981 -18.12 13.13 32.64
C ASP A 981 -17.25 14.39 32.79
N ALA A 982 -16.33 14.64 31.87
CA ALA A 982 -15.53 15.86 31.84
C ALA A 982 -15.40 16.46 30.43
N ALA A 983 -15.33 17.80 30.36
CA ALA A 983 -15.05 18.54 29.12
C ALA A 983 -13.92 19.56 29.31
N LEU A 984 -13.18 19.78 28.23
CA LEU A 984 -12.19 20.84 28.07
C LEU A 984 -12.70 21.90 27.10
N VAL A 985 -12.90 23.11 27.61
CA VAL A 985 -13.32 24.29 26.84
C VAL A 985 -12.13 25.25 26.73
N GLY A 986 -11.77 25.64 25.51
CA GLY A 986 -10.63 26.51 25.24
C GLY A 986 -10.83 27.96 25.69
N PRO A 987 -9.77 28.79 25.65
CA PRO A 987 -9.86 30.22 25.98
C PRO A 987 -10.65 31.04 24.96
N ASP A 988 -10.99 30.43 23.82
CA ASP A 988 -11.92 30.89 22.78
C ASP A 988 -13.39 30.57 23.09
N GLY A 989 -13.66 29.71 24.08
CA GLY A 989 -14.99 29.18 24.39
C GLY A 989 -15.38 27.95 23.56
N GLU A 990 -14.49 27.47 22.70
CA GLU A 990 -14.71 26.29 21.86
C GLU A 990 -14.50 25.00 22.65
N LEU A 991 -15.21 23.93 22.30
CA LEU A 991 -15.01 22.61 22.90
C LEU A 991 -13.78 21.94 22.27
N TRP A 992 -12.84 21.46 23.09
CA TRP A 992 -11.59 20.82 22.66
C TRP A 992 -11.64 19.30 22.78
N ALA A 993 -12.12 18.78 23.92
CA ALA A 993 -12.32 17.35 24.12
C ALA A 993 -13.43 17.08 25.15
N GLU A 994 -14.05 15.90 25.05
CA GLU A 994 -14.98 15.34 26.05
C GLU A 994 -14.53 13.93 26.44
N LEU A 995 -14.65 13.63 27.73
CA LEU A 995 -14.41 12.32 28.35
C LEU A 995 -15.67 11.93 29.11
N LEU A 996 -16.57 11.19 28.47
CA LEU A 996 -17.85 10.78 29.05
C LEU A 996 -17.73 9.41 29.71
N GLY A 997 -18.31 9.24 30.89
CA GLY A 997 -18.25 8.01 31.68
C GLY A 997 -16.82 7.60 32.02
N ILE A 998 -16.03 8.51 32.60
CA ILE A 998 -14.73 8.19 33.18
C ILE A 998 -14.96 7.27 34.38
N GLU A 999 -14.41 6.07 34.35
CA GLU A 999 -14.58 5.04 35.39
C GLU A 999 -13.36 5.02 36.33
N PHE A 1000 -13.57 5.45 37.57
CA PHE A 1000 -12.58 5.48 38.63
C PHE A 1000 -12.71 4.27 39.55
N VAL A 1001 -11.62 3.51 39.71
CA VAL A 1001 -11.57 2.31 40.57
C VAL A 1001 -10.66 2.58 41.77
N ALA A 1002 -11.11 2.19 42.96
CA ALA A 1002 -10.29 2.22 44.17
C ALA A 1002 -9.32 1.01 44.20
N PRO A 1003 -8.01 1.19 44.45
CA PRO A 1003 -7.07 0.08 44.55
C PRO A 1003 -7.46 -0.92 45.65
N LEU A 1004 -7.35 -2.22 45.34
CA LEU A 1004 -7.69 -3.31 46.28
C LEU A 1004 -6.82 -3.34 47.56
N SER A 1005 -5.72 -2.61 47.58
CA SER A 1005 -4.84 -2.41 48.74
C SER A 1005 -5.34 -1.36 49.75
N ALA A 1006 -6.51 -0.76 49.54
CA ALA A 1006 -7.15 0.22 50.44
C ALA A 1006 -8.36 -0.38 51.20
N ARG A 1007 -8.20 -1.59 51.76
CA ARG A 1007 -9.18 -2.28 52.63
C ARG A 1007 -8.50 -2.97 53.80
#